data_AF-A0A813PJ59-F1
#
_entry.id   AF-A0A813PJ59-F1
#
_cell.length_a   1.000
_cell.length_b   1.000
_cell.length_c   1.000
_cell.angle_alpha   90.00
_cell.angle_beta   90.00
_cell.angle_gamma   90.00
#
_symmetry.space_group_name_H-M   'P 1'
#
loop_
_entity.id
_entity.type
_entity.pdbx_description
1 polymer ?
#
loop_
_entity_poly.entity_id
_entity_poly.type
_entity_poly.pdbx_seq_one_letter_code
_entity_poly.pdbx_strand_id
1 'polypeptide(L)'
;MTNHNKLKRILLFLAILLISKSNCDDQINIQNLLLSEYHDYDALKALLETFQSSYSNISKLISIGKSAEHRDLFVFQITDQIDRVEPGEPSVKLIANTHGEEAVGRELLVNLIYYLLENYQKDEKVTSLIDSTNIYIMPTSNPDVFEKIKNKAFKCESDPSFKNVEFDFPNRLNSNLTKENMFESRESETVSLMNWILNNKFVLSGNLKQTVPIRSNLNEDLNIVEYLETSYLNSKPKSNEIISCSDVLVNKTHGNMQEFNYFYSNTIEVNLNLVCCKYPPIDKLKFEWENNRNALINFLSRVHMGIKGFITDFSDSKFLHENGVLGTPIQNAVITVEGYTHNVTSSINGDYWRPLLPNTYRITASAFGFKSETKIVQVIENHVTELNFTLSRENLEIVPHMFAEEKNELDILVSQINLLTNLNKRDSLLINTVEPQETNIHNQEDLEEFLKNVEKKCSNIATVHSLGKSVNGTGLYSIIISDNPKVHEKGEPEVKLIGNLHGDEIISRELLIQFIDFLCENYDKNELVKRLVDSTRIHIAPSVNPDGYAKKSRNNANNVDLENNFPTIFKVKSIQKLTGESTQKSNVNKILEILKGKEISINDQNIQPETNFLMLWSREHPFILSGNLDSGSLTVKYPFNDNKNGEVQETPTPDDDTFKMLAKSYSLAHPRMAFGYKLCQPNQKFQDGITNGAAWYTNRGSMQDWTYLNTNDMQIKIEISCEKNVDQAKLIVFWEENKYSLFSFIGQAHKGIKGVVRDQVTKLAIQNATIQIEDIPHNVTTYRYGDYWRILTPGHYYLSVSHPKYETAKVKVKVGQGSATVVNFDLKPIGINYDKIVNEVITVISTNSYAYLITGLSIIIIILIIISLVVKSFKSNSRITLPNNLYTKLDQEDNRKLLFEDDEEFDTDDKLFIR
;
A
#
# COMPACT_ATOMS: atom_id res chain seq x y z
N MET A 1 -29.44 -50.92 6.79
CA MET A 1 -28.42 -50.08 7.46
C MET A 1 -28.75 -48.57 7.41
N THR A 2 -29.54 -48.07 6.46
CA THR A 2 -29.85 -46.64 6.30
C THR A 2 -30.76 -46.04 7.40
N ASN A 3 -31.76 -46.76 7.92
CA ASN A 3 -32.64 -46.23 8.97
C ASN A 3 -31.98 -46.15 10.36
N HIS A 4 -30.99 -47.01 10.65
CA HIS A 4 -30.33 -47.04 11.95
C HIS A 4 -29.34 -45.88 12.14
N ASN A 5 -28.63 -45.51 11.06
CA ASN A 5 -27.72 -44.35 11.06
C ASN A 5 -28.49 -43.03 11.10
N LYS A 6 -29.66 -42.97 10.44
CA LYS A 6 -30.53 -41.78 10.49
C LYS A 6 -31.08 -41.54 11.90
N LEU A 7 -31.48 -42.61 12.60
CA LEU A 7 -31.93 -42.53 14.00
C LEU A 7 -30.80 -42.12 14.96
N LYS A 8 -29.57 -42.63 14.76
CA LYS A 8 -28.39 -42.21 15.55
C LYS A 8 -28.02 -40.75 15.32
N ARG A 9 -28.06 -40.26 14.08
CA ARG A 9 -27.84 -38.84 13.75
C ARG A 9 -28.89 -37.94 14.39
N ILE A 10 -30.16 -38.35 14.37
CA ILE A 10 -31.25 -37.64 15.05
C ILE A 10 -31.05 -37.65 16.58
N LEU A 11 -30.63 -38.78 17.17
CA LEU A 11 -30.35 -38.88 18.61
C LEU A 11 -29.13 -38.05 19.02
N LEU A 12 -28.06 -37.99 18.22
CA LEU A 12 -26.91 -37.13 18.44
C LEU A 12 -27.30 -35.65 18.35
N PHE A 13 -28.08 -35.28 17.33
CA PHE A 13 -28.58 -33.92 17.14
C PHE A 13 -29.50 -33.49 18.28
N LEU A 14 -30.41 -34.36 18.71
CA LEU A 14 -31.29 -34.12 19.87
C LEU A 14 -30.50 -34.07 21.18
N ALA A 15 -29.52 -34.95 21.39
CA ALA A 15 -28.68 -34.95 22.60
C ALA A 15 -27.85 -33.65 22.73
N ILE A 16 -27.28 -33.16 21.63
CA ILE A 16 -26.53 -31.89 21.62
C ILE A 16 -27.46 -30.69 21.85
N LEU A 17 -28.68 -30.70 21.28
CA LEU A 17 -29.68 -29.64 21.49
C LEU A 17 -30.26 -29.61 22.92
N LEU A 18 -30.44 -30.78 23.55
CA LEU A 18 -31.08 -30.93 24.87
C LEU A 18 -30.19 -30.46 26.03
N ILE A 19 -28.87 -30.33 25.84
CA ILE A 19 -27.94 -29.84 26.86
C ILE A 19 -28.13 -28.35 27.17
N SER A 20 -28.84 -27.60 26.31
CA SER A 20 -29.22 -26.22 26.61
C SER A 20 -30.32 -26.08 27.70
N LYS A 21 -30.96 -27.17 28.17
CA LYS A 21 -32.18 -27.06 29.00
C LYS A 21 -32.44 -28.04 30.16
N SER A 22 -31.57 -29.00 30.54
CA SER A 22 -31.88 -29.81 31.74
C SER A 22 -30.71 -30.52 32.42
N ASN A 23 -30.62 -30.36 33.75
CA ASN A 23 -29.94 -31.25 34.70
C ASN A 23 -30.68 -32.60 34.77
N CYS A 24 -30.37 -33.54 33.89
CA CYS A 24 -30.83 -34.93 34.04
C CYS A 24 -29.63 -35.87 33.97
N ASP A 25 -29.52 -36.71 35.01
CA ASP A 25 -28.36 -37.49 35.44
C ASP A 25 -28.08 -38.77 34.63
N ASP A 26 -28.66 -38.89 33.42
CA ASP A 26 -28.33 -39.96 32.47
C ASP A 26 -27.41 -39.40 31.39
N GLN A 27 -26.12 -39.25 31.71
CA GLN A 27 -25.12 -38.76 30.76
C GLN A 27 -24.97 -39.72 29.57
N ILE A 28 -25.68 -39.45 28.48
CA ILE A 28 -25.27 -39.88 27.15
C ILE A 28 -23.86 -39.31 26.96
N ASN A 29 -22.84 -40.17 26.95
CA ASN A 29 -21.47 -39.74 26.70
C ASN A 29 -21.34 -39.37 25.22
N ILE A 30 -21.57 -38.09 24.91
CA ILE A 30 -21.57 -37.55 23.54
C ILE A 30 -20.22 -37.75 22.86
N GLN A 31 -19.10 -37.73 23.59
CA GLN A 31 -17.79 -38.07 23.01
C GLN A 31 -17.76 -39.51 22.47
N ASN A 32 -18.33 -40.48 23.19
CA ASN A 32 -18.45 -41.84 22.70
C ASN A 32 -19.40 -41.94 21.50
N LEU A 33 -20.42 -41.07 21.42
CA LEU A 33 -21.36 -41.05 20.30
C LEU A 33 -20.72 -40.44 19.05
N LEU A 34 -19.92 -39.38 19.19
CA LEU A 34 -19.10 -38.80 18.12
C LEU A 34 -18.11 -39.83 17.56
N LEU A 35 -17.48 -40.65 18.41
CA LEU A 35 -16.53 -41.68 17.94
C LEU A 35 -17.20 -42.98 17.47
N SER A 36 -18.53 -42.99 17.29
CA SER A 36 -19.29 -44.18 16.90
C SER A 36 -19.54 -44.33 15.40
N GLU A 37 -19.13 -43.34 14.61
CA GLU A 37 -19.11 -43.40 13.14
C GLU A 37 -18.02 -42.48 12.56
N TYR A 38 -17.65 -42.70 11.30
CA TYR A 38 -16.92 -41.71 10.50
C TYR A 38 -17.93 -40.74 9.89
N HIS A 39 -17.74 -39.44 10.10
CA HIS A 39 -18.67 -38.43 9.64
C HIS A 39 -18.37 -38.09 8.18
N ASP A 40 -19.35 -38.26 7.29
CA ASP A 40 -19.29 -37.66 5.95
C ASP A 40 -19.27 -36.13 6.03
N TYR A 41 -19.01 -35.47 4.91
CA TYR A 41 -18.90 -34.02 4.84
C TYR A 41 -20.13 -33.29 5.37
N ASP A 42 -21.33 -33.74 5.00
CA ASP A 42 -22.58 -33.11 5.45
C ASP A 42 -22.80 -33.30 6.96
N ALA A 43 -22.50 -34.49 7.49
CA ALA A 43 -22.55 -34.75 8.93
C ALA A 43 -21.51 -33.94 9.70
N LEU A 44 -20.28 -33.84 9.19
CA LEU A 44 -19.22 -33.01 9.77
C LEU A 44 -19.66 -31.53 9.81
N LYS A 45 -20.15 -31.00 8.68
CA LYS A 45 -20.65 -29.63 8.59
C LYS A 45 -21.75 -29.38 9.63
N ALA A 46 -22.76 -30.26 9.66
CA ALA A 46 -23.86 -30.12 10.60
C ALA A 46 -23.39 -30.16 12.07
N LEU A 47 -22.40 -30.99 12.40
CA LEU A 47 -21.80 -31.03 13.74
C LEU A 47 -21.10 -29.72 14.10
N LEU A 48 -20.27 -29.19 13.21
CA LEU A 48 -19.56 -27.93 13.45
C LEU A 48 -20.53 -26.75 13.58
N GLU A 49 -21.56 -26.68 12.73
CA GLU A 49 -22.63 -25.67 12.84
C GLU A 49 -23.37 -25.80 14.18
N THR A 50 -23.62 -27.04 14.62
CA THR A 50 -24.26 -27.30 15.93
C THR A 50 -23.36 -26.84 17.07
N PHE A 51 -22.06 -27.19 17.06
CA PHE A 51 -21.11 -26.76 18.08
C PHE A 51 -21.02 -25.23 18.17
N GLN A 52 -20.91 -24.53 17.04
CA GLN A 52 -20.93 -23.06 17.03
C GLN A 52 -22.24 -22.53 17.63
N SER A 53 -23.39 -23.09 17.26
CA SER A 53 -24.68 -22.62 17.77
C SER A 53 -24.85 -22.82 19.29
N SER A 54 -24.29 -23.91 19.82
CA SER A 54 -24.39 -24.26 21.25
C SER A 54 -23.37 -23.53 22.13
N TYR A 55 -22.20 -23.17 21.57
CA TYR A 55 -21.10 -22.53 22.29
C TYR A 55 -20.66 -21.23 21.61
N SER A 56 -21.64 -20.42 21.19
CA SER A 56 -21.41 -19.21 20.39
C SER A 56 -20.67 -18.09 21.12
N ASN A 57 -20.47 -18.23 22.43
CA ASN A 57 -19.72 -17.29 23.27
C ASN A 57 -18.20 -17.52 23.22
N ILE A 58 -17.76 -18.73 22.87
CA ILE A 58 -16.33 -19.08 22.77
C ILE A 58 -15.93 -19.73 21.44
N SER A 59 -16.81 -19.77 20.44
CA SER A 59 -16.49 -20.42 19.16
C SER A 59 -17.11 -19.82 17.91
N LYS A 60 -16.39 -19.98 16.80
CA LYS A 60 -16.77 -19.51 15.46
C LYS A 60 -16.32 -20.48 14.37
N LEU A 61 -17.23 -20.81 13.47
CA LEU A 61 -17.00 -21.62 12.29
C LEU A 61 -16.74 -20.71 11.09
N ILE A 62 -15.60 -20.89 10.46
CA ILE A 62 -15.09 -20.06 9.36
C ILE A 62 -14.87 -20.97 8.14
N SER A 63 -15.30 -20.53 6.96
CA SER A 63 -14.88 -21.14 5.69
C SER A 63 -13.67 -20.36 5.15
N ILE A 64 -12.54 -21.03 4.96
CA ILE A 64 -11.31 -20.39 4.43
C ILE A 64 -11.20 -20.45 2.90
N GLY A 65 -12.18 -21.07 2.23
CA GLY A 65 -12.19 -21.28 0.80
C GLY A 65 -12.98 -22.53 0.43
N LYS A 66 -12.83 -22.98 -0.83
CA LYS A 66 -13.50 -24.18 -1.33
C LYS A 66 -12.50 -25.20 -1.89
N SER A 67 -12.87 -26.48 -1.81
CA SER A 67 -12.18 -27.59 -2.44
C SER A 67 -12.42 -27.64 -3.96
N ALA A 68 -11.73 -28.56 -4.65
CA ALA A 68 -11.85 -28.74 -6.09
C ALA A 68 -13.27 -29.16 -6.52
N GLU A 69 -13.99 -29.86 -5.65
CA GLU A 69 -15.41 -30.22 -5.80
C GLU A 69 -16.36 -29.23 -5.10
N HIS A 70 -15.92 -27.99 -4.86
CA HIS A 70 -16.70 -26.88 -4.32
C HIS A 70 -17.23 -27.05 -2.89
N ARG A 71 -16.60 -27.90 -2.07
CA ARG A 71 -16.93 -28.03 -0.64
C ARG A 71 -16.22 -26.96 0.17
N ASP A 72 -16.92 -26.32 1.10
CA ASP A 72 -16.32 -25.36 2.02
C ASP A 72 -15.25 -26.01 2.91
N LEU A 73 -14.12 -25.33 3.07
CA LEU A 73 -13.01 -25.73 3.91
C LEU A 73 -13.18 -25.10 5.29
N PHE A 74 -13.72 -25.87 6.23
CA PHE A 74 -14.11 -25.37 7.55
C PHE A 74 -12.95 -25.36 8.55
N VAL A 75 -12.80 -24.23 9.23
CA VAL A 75 -11.94 -24.01 10.38
C VAL A 75 -12.82 -23.58 11.57
N PHE A 76 -12.64 -24.24 12.71
CA PHE A 76 -13.33 -23.94 13.95
C PHE A 76 -12.40 -23.17 14.88
N GLN A 77 -12.71 -21.91 15.13
CA GLN A 77 -11.99 -21.03 16.05
C GLN A 77 -12.59 -21.17 17.46
N ILE A 78 -11.72 -21.26 18.47
CA ILE A 78 -12.07 -21.33 19.90
C ILE A 78 -11.19 -20.33 20.66
N THR A 79 -11.81 -19.42 21.41
CA THR A 79 -11.19 -18.37 22.24
C THR A 79 -12.27 -17.79 23.17
N ASP A 80 -11.91 -17.17 24.29
CA ASP A 80 -12.86 -16.43 25.13
C ASP A 80 -13.29 -15.08 24.51
N GLN A 81 -12.56 -14.56 23.51
CA GLN A 81 -12.87 -13.29 22.80
C GLN A 81 -13.02 -13.45 21.28
N ILE A 82 -14.15 -13.98 20.81
CA ILE A 82 -14.37 -14.29 19.37
C ILE A 82 -14.27 -13.07 18.44
N ASP A 83 -14.77 -11.90 18.88
CA ASP A 83 -14.93 -10.71 18.04
C ASP A 83 -13.85 -9.64 18.28
N ARG A 84 -12.79 -9.98 19.04
CA ARG A 84 -11.71 -9.06 19.38
C ARG A 84 -10.36 -9.73 19.16
N VAL A 85 -9.37 -8.93 18.80
CA VAL A 85 -7.96 -9.38 18.77
C VAL A 85 -7.36 -8.97 20.09
N GLU A 86 -6.88 -9.92 20.87
CA GLU A 86 -6.19 -9.66 22.13
C GLU A 86 -4.68 -9.56 21.90
N PRO A 87 -4.08 -8.36 21.99
CA PRO A 87 -2.66 -8.19 21.73
C PRO A 87 -1.82 -9.02 22.70
N GLY A 88 -0.88 -9.80 22.17
CA GLY A 88 -0.01 -10.64 22.99
C GLY A 88 -0.59 -12.02 23.32
N GLU A 89 -1.80 -12.35 22.87
CA GLU A 89 -2.33 -13.71 22.88
C GLU A 89 -1.83 -14.48 21.63
N PRO A 90 -1.26 -15.69 21.79
CA PRO A 90 -0.76 -16.46 20.65
C PRO A 90 -1.90 -17.17 19.91
N SER A 91 -1.73 -17.34 18.60
CA SER A 91 -2.60 -18.19 17.78
C SER A 91 -1.94 -19.53 17.49
N VAL A 92 -2.67 -20.63 17.67
CA VAL A 92 -2.24 -22.00 17.35
C VAL A 92 -3.24 -22.64 16.40
N LYS A 93 -2.76 -23.48 15.47
CA LYS A 93 -3.64 -24.26 14.60
C LYS A 93 -3.36 -25.76 14.63
N LEU A 94 -4.43 -26.55 14.49
CA LEU A 94 -4.38 -27.98 14.23
C LEU A 94 -5.08 -28.30 12.92
N ILE A 95 -4.43 -29.09 12.06
CA ILE A 95 -4.94 -29.50 10.76
C ILE A 95 -4.88 -31.02 10.67
N ALA A 96 -5.88 -31.64 10.06
CA ALA A 96 -5.88 -33.07 9.77
C ALA A 96 -6.38 -33.37 8.36
N ASN A 97 -6.20 -34.64 7.97
CA ASN A 97 -6.78 -35.20 6.75
C ASN A 97 -6.29 -34.52 5.46
N THR A 98 -5.03 -34.07 5.46
CA THR A 98 -4.32 -33.48 4.30
C THR A 98 -4.20 -34.43 3.11
N HIS A 99 -4.03 -35.73 3.38
CA HIS A 99 -4.00 -36.75 2.33
C HIS A 99 -5.42 -37.23 1.97
N GLY A 100 -6.45 -36.77 2.68
CA GLY A 100 -7.87 -37.11 2.49
C GLY A 100 -8.27 -38.53 2.91
N GLU A 101 -7.34 -39.49 2.81
CA GLU A 101 -7.54 -40.87 3.29
C GLU A 101 -7.20 -41.08 4.77
N GLU A 102 -6.62 -40.07 5.41
CA GLU A 102 -6.21 -40.09 6.82
C GLU A 102 -7.39 -39.75 7.75
N ALA A 103 -8.31 -40.69 7.95
CA ALA A 103 -9.59 -40.46 8.62
C ALA A 103 -9.49 -40.26 10.14
N VAL A 104 -8.50 -40.86 10.80
CA VAL A 104 -8.40 -40.82 12.27
C VAL A 104 -8.25 -39.39 12.79
N GLY A 105 -7.31 -38.63 12.23
CA GLY A 105 -7.04 -37.24 12.63
C GLY A 105 -8.25 -36.33 12.48
N ARG A 106 -9.06 -36.53 11.42
CA ARG A 106 -10.32 -35.79 11.22
C ARG A 106 -11.26 -35.98 12.41
N GLU A 107 -11.52 -37.23 12.79
CA GLU A 107 -12.44 -37.54 13.90
C GLU A 107 -11.88 -37.11 15.26
N LEU A 108 -10.56 -37.23 15.46
CA LEU A 108 -9.93 -36.76 16.70
C LEU A 108 -10.01 -35.23 16.85
N LEU A 109 -9.88 -34.47 15.76
CA LEU A 109 -10.03 -33.01 15.82
C LEU A 109 -11.48 -32.59 16.08
N VAL A 110 -12.47 -33.29 15.51
CA VAL A 110 -13.89 -33.06 15.86
C VAL A 110 -14.13 -33.33 17.34
N ASN A 111 -13.57 -34.43 17.87
CA ASN A 111 -13.69 -34.74 19.29
C ASN A 111 -12.96 -33.73 20.18
N LEU A 112 -11.80 -33.22 19.74
CA LEU A 112 -11.04 -32.20 20.44
C LEU A 112 -11.81 -30.88 20.53
N ILE A 113 -12.47 -30.45 19.45
CA ILE A 113 -13.36 -29.29 19.46
C ILE A 113 -14.42 -29.47 20.55
N TYR A 114 -15.15 -30.59 20.53
CA TYR A 114 -16.17 -30.86 21.54
C TYR A 114 -15.58 -30.92 22.96
N TYR A 115 -14.42 -31.56 23.15
CA TYR A 115 -13.76 -31.65 24.44
C TYR A 115 -13.39 -30.27 25.01
N LEU A 116 -12.82 -29.38 24.19
CA LEU A 116 -12.45 -28.04 24.59
C LEU A 116 -13.68 -27.22 25.00
N LEU A 117 -14.73 -27.25 24.15
CA LEU A 117 -15.99 -26.54 24.41
C LEU A 117 -16.68 -27.03 25.69
N GLU A 118 -16.79 -28.35 25.85
CA GLU A 118 -17.56 -28.95 26.95
C GLU A 118 -16.85 -28.83 28.30
N ASN A 119 -15.51 -28.73 28.30
CA ASN A 119 -14.72 -28.60 29.52
C ASN A 119 -14.30 -27.16 29.85
N TYR A 120 -14.64 -26.18 29.00
CA TYR A 120 -14.44 -24.77 29.32
C TYR A 120 -15.21 -24.41 30.60
N GLN A 121 -14.56 -23.72 31.54
CA GLN A 121 -15.04 -23.40 32.90
C GLN A 121 -15.30 -24.62 33.81
N LYS A 122 -14.96 -25.84 33.38
CA LYS A 122 -15.06 -27.07 34.21
C LYS A 122 -13.69 -27.67 34.52
N ASP A 123 -12.78 -27.64 33.55
CA ASP A 123 -11.39 -28.07 33.70
C ASP A 123 -10.48 -26.84 33.66
N GLU A 124 -9.67 -26.65 34.71
CA GLU A 124 -8.81 -25.48 34.87
C GLU A 124 -7.76 -25.37 33.75
N LYS A 125 -7.24 -26.51 33.27
CA LYS A 125 -6.23 -26.53 32.20
C LYS A 125 -6.85 -26.15 30.86
N VAL A 126 -8.04 -26.66 30.55
CA VAL A 126 -8.78 -26.29 29.33
C VAL A 126 -9.20 -24.82 29.38
N THR A 127 -9.70 -24.37 30.53
CA THR A 127 -10.12 -22.98 30.73
C THR A 127 -8.95 -22.02 30.55
N SER A 128 -7.82 -22.28 31.23
CA SER A 128 -6.60 -21.48 31.08
C SER A 128 -6.07 -21.49 29.64
N LEU A 129 -6.19 -22.61 28.93
CA LEU A 129 -5.76 -22.69 27.54
C LEU A 129 -6.64 -21.83 26.62
N ILE A 130 -7.96 -21.86 26.78
CA ILE A 130 -8.91 -21.08 25.96
C ILE A 130 -8.83 -19.58 26.29
N ASP A 131 -8.69 -19.22 27.57
CA ASP A 131 -8.57 -17.81 28.02
C ASP A 131 -7.23 -17.14 27.65
N SER A 132 -6.28 -17.90 27.10
CA SER A 132 -4.94 -17.41 26.79
C SER A 132 -4.45 -17.78 25.40
N THR A 133 -5.29 -18.42 24.58
CA THR A 133 -4.89 -18.89 23.26
C THR A 133 -6.05 -18.84 22.28
N ASN A 134 -5.78 -18.26 21.11
CA ASN A 134 -6.69 -18.34 19.98
C ASN A 134 -6.43 -19.64 19.19
N ILE A 135 -7.33 -20.62 19.36
CA ILE A 135 -7.17 -21.98 18.86
C ILE A 135 -7.97 -22.16 17.58
N TYR A 136 -7.30 -22.59 16.51
CA TYR A 136 -7.93 -22.88 15.23
C TYR A 136 -7.83 -24.36 14.87
N ILE A 137 -8.94 -25.03 14.62
CA ILE A 137 -8.97 -26.46 14.32
C ILE A 137 -9.61 -26.69 12.96
N MET A 138 -8.88 -27.32 12.04
CA MET A 138 -9.35 -27.72 10.71
C MET A 138 -9.43 -29.24 10.62
N PRO A 139 -10.62 -29.85 10.82
CA PRO A 139 -10.77 -31.31 10.80
C PRO A 139 -10.44 -31.95 9.45
N THR A 140 -10.69 -31.26 8.34
CA THR A 140 -10.42 -31.80 6.99
C THR A 140 -9.94 -30.72 6.03
N SER A 141 -8.70 -30.88 5.55
CA SER A 141 -8.13 -30.04 4.49
C SER A 141 -8.30 -30.61 3.09
N ASN A 142 -8.59 -31.91 2.96
CA ASN A 142 -8.89 -32.57 1.70
C ASN A 142 -10.21 -33.36 1.80
N PRO A 143 -11.37 -32.67 1.87
CA PRO A 143 -12.66 -33.32 2.03
C PRO A 143 -13.05 -34.18 0.83
N ASP A 144 -12.56 -33.85 -0.37
CA ASP A 144 -12.96 -34.49 -1.62
C ASP A 144 -12.46 -35.93 -1.74
N VAL A 145 -11.22 -36.17 -1.33
CA VAL A 145 -10.66 -37.53 -1.27
C VAL A 145 -11.35 -38.34 -0.18
N PHE A 146 -11.64 -37.76 0.98
CA PHE A 146 -12.37 -38.45 2.05
C PHE A 146 -13.75 -38.93 1.56
N GLU A 147 -14.50 -38.05 0.88
CA GLU A 147 -15.83 -38.37 0.36
C GLU A 147 -15.83 -39.51 -0.66
N LYS A 148 -14.73 -39.69 -1.40
CA LYS A 148 -14.54 -40.81 -2.33
C LYS A 148 -14.27 -42.14 -1.64
N ILE A 149 -13.70 -42.13 -0.44
CA ILE A 149 -13.30 -43.34 0.27
C ILE A 149 -14.21 -43.74 1.43
N LYS A 150 -15.09 -42.86 1.91
CA LYS A 150 -15.95 -43.10 3.10
C LYS A 150 -16.77 -44.39 3.07
N ASN A 151 -17.10 -44.87 1.86
CA ASN A 151 -17.89 -46.09 1.64
C ASN A 151 -17.04 -47.33 1.30
N LYS A 152 -15.70 -47.21 1.25
CA LYS A 152 -14.80 -48.34 1.01
C LYS A 152 -14.58 -49.11 2.32
N ALA A 153 -14.26 -50.41 2.22
CA ALA A 153 -13.87 -51.19 3.39
C ALA A 153 -12.64 -50.57 4.06
N PHE A 154 -12.50 -50.74 5.39
CA PHE A 154 -11.39 -50.24 6.18
C PHE A 154 -10.04 -50.58 5.52
N LYS A 155 -9.18 -49.56 5.37
CA LYS A 155 -7.88 -49.66 4.70
C LYS A 155 -6.81 -48.96 5.54
N CYS A 156 -5.76 -49.69 5.86
CA CYS A 156 -4.60 -49.12 6.55
C CYS A 156 -3.50 -48.65 5.57
N GLU A 157 -3.55 -49.08 4.31
CA GLU A 157 -2.55 -48.76 3.29
C GLU A 157 -2.86 -47.47 2.54
N SER A 158 -1.82 -46.84 2.00
CA SER A 158 -1.92 -45.64 1.16
C SER A 158 -2.40 -45.99 -0.25
N ASP A 159 -3.32 -45.20 -0.81
CA ASP A 159 -3.64 -45.25 -2.24
C ASP A 159 -2.92 -44.10 -2.98
N PRO A 160 -1.84 -44.39 -3.75
CA PRO A 160 -1.03 -43.36 -4.39
C PRO A 160 -1.75 -42.63 -5.52
N SER A 161 -2.97 -43.05 -5.89
CA SER A 161 -3.76 -42.38 -6.94
C SER A 161 -4.43 -41.08 -6.49
N PHE A 162 -4.50 -40.83 -5.17
CA PHE A 162 -5.09 -39.60 -4.65
C PHE A 162 -4.08 -38.45 -4.61
N LYS A 163 -4.53 -37.27 -5.04
CA LYS A 163 -3.76 -36.04 -4.92
C LYS A 163 -3.66 -35.62 -3.44
N ASN A 164 -2.46 -35.22 -3.05
CA ASN A 164 -2.12 -34.90 -1.68
C ASN A 164 -1.84 -33.41 -1.51
N VAL A 165 -2.64 -32.73 -0.68
CA VAL A 165 -2.51 -31.30 -0.39
C VAL A 165 -1.17 -30.97 0.26
N GLU A 166 -0.59 -31.89 1.05
CA GLU A 166 0.70 -31.70 1.73
C GLU A 166 1.84 -31.38 0.77
N PHE A 167 1.87 -32.01 -0.42
CA PHE A 167 2.99 -31.92 -1.37
C PHE A 167 2.74 -30.94 -2.52
N ASP A 168 1.58 -30.29 -2.52
CA ASP A 168 1.23 -29.30 -3.51
C ASP A 168 1.77 -27.90 -3.14
N PHE A 169 2.35 -27.73 -1.95
CA PHE A 169 2.98 -26.47 -1.54
C PHE A 169 4.24 -26.13 -2.38
N PRO A 170 4.59 -24.84 -2.52
CA PRO A 170 5.72 -24.42 -3.33
C PRO A 170 7.06 -24.92 -2.77
N ASN A 171 7.92 -25.42 -3.65
CA ASN A 171 9.27 -25.86 -3.29
C ASN A 171 10.23 -24.66 -3.21
N ARG A 172 10.74 -24.36 -2.03
CA ARG A 172 11.70 -23.25 -1.80
C ARG A 172 13.00 -23.36 -2.60
N LEU A 173 13.42 -24.57 -2.97
CA LEU A 173 14.64 -24.81 -3.74
C LEU A 173 14.46 -24.52 -5.24
N ASN A 174 13.24 -24.22 -5.67
CA ASN A 174 12.99 -23.77 -7.03
C ASN A 174 13.46 -22.31 -7.19
N SER A 175 14.57 -22.11 -7.91
CA SER A 175 15.14 -20.78 -8.19
C SER A 175 14.20 -19.85 -8.97
N ASN A 176 13.17 -20.41 -9.61
CA ASN A 176 12.17 -19.65 -10.35
C ASN A 176 10.97 -19.27 -9.47
N LEU A 177 10.90 -19.70 -8.21
CA LEU A 177 9.79 -19.40 -7.30
C LEU A 177 9.83 -17.92 -6.89
N THR A 178 8.81 -17.16 -7.27
CA THR A 178 8.57 -15.76 -6.89
C THR A 178 7.29 -15.66 -6.06
N LYS A 179 7.07 -14.54 -5.35
CA LYS A 179 5.78 -14.31 -4.67
C LYS A 179 4.59 -14.35 -5.64
N GLU A 180 4.81 -14.02 -6.91
CA GLU A 180 3.80 -13.99 -7.96
C GLU A 180 3.39 -15.38 -8.44
N ASN A 181 4.35 -16.32 -8.54
CA ASN A 181 4.07 -17.66 -9.06
C ASN A 181 3.88 -18.74 -8.00
N MET A 182 4.05 -18.41 -6.71
CA MET A 182 3.95 -19.40 -5.64
C MET A 182 2.58 -20.08 -5.53
N PHE A 183 1.53 -19.40 -6.00
CA PHE A 183 0.15 -19.89 -6.06
C PHE A 183 -0.23 -20.52 -7.42
N GLU A 184 0.62 -20.41 -8.45
CA GLU A 184 0.30 -20.94 -9.79
C GLU A 184 0.29 -22.48 -9.76
N SER A 185 -0.64 -23.09 -10.52
CA SER A 185 -0.73 -24.55 -10.72
C SER A 185 -0.93 -25.38 -9.44
N ARG A 186 -1.56 -24.79 -8.42
CA ARG A 186 -1.93 -25.45 -7.15
C ARG A 186 -3.40 -25.84 -7.14
N GLU A 187 -3.73 -26.87 -6.37
CA GLU A 187 -5.11 -27.23 -6.05
C GLU A 187 -5.78 -26.11 -5.22
N SER A 188 -7.09 -25.97 -5.36
CA SER A 188 -7.88 -24.93 -4.69
C SER A 188 -7.78 -24.97 -3.16
N GLU A 189 -7.64 -26.16 -2.59
CA GLU A 189 -7.45 -26.45 -1.18
C GLU A 189 -6.12 -25.87 -0.69
N THR A 190 -5.05 -26.11 -1.46
CA THR A 190 -3.71 -25.60 -1.19
C THR A 190 -3.68 -24.08 -1.22
N VAL A 191 -4.30 -23.46 -2.23
CA VAL A 191 -4.39 -21.98 -2.33
C VAL A 191 -5.14 -21.40 -1.14
N SER A 192 -6.25 -22.01 -0.74
CA SER A 192 -7.05 -21.58 0.41
C SER A 192 -6.27 -21.68 1.71
N LEU A 193 -5.53 -22.78 1.92
CA LEU A 193 -4.61 -22.95 3.04
C LEU A 193 -3.50 -21.90 3.02
N MET A 194 -2.79 -21.72 1.91
CA MET A 194 -1.71 -20.73 1.79
C MET A 194 -2.19 -19.32 2.15
N ASN A 195 -3.36 -18.91 1.65
CA ASN A 195 -3.96 -17.62 1.99
C ASN A 195 -4.30 -17.52 3.48
N TRP A 196 -4.86 -18.58 4.07
CA TRP A 196 -5.15 -18.60 5.50
C TRP A 196 -3.88 -18.49 6.35
N ILE A 197 -2.80 -19.16 5.95
CA ILE A 197 -1.49 -19.11 6.62
C ILE A 197 -0.86 -17.72 6.57
N LEU A 198 -0.88 -17.06 5.40
CA LEU A 198 -0.23 -15.75 5.24
C LEU A 198 -1.01 -14.61 5.90
N ASN A 199 -2.34 -14.75 6.02
CA ASN A 199 -3.20 -13.73 6.62
C ASN A 199 -3.31 -13.82 8.15
N ASN A 200 -2.81 -14.90 8.77
CA ASN A 200 -2.89 -15.14 10.21
C ASN A 200 -1.49 -15.37 10.79
N LYS A 201 -1.16 -14.72 11.90
CA LYS A 201 0.14 -14.88 12.56
C LYS A 201 0.11 -16.04 13.55
N PHE A 202 0.04 -17.27 13.04
CA PHE A 202 0.17 -18.45 13.90
C PHE A 202 1.58 -18.55 14.47
N VAL A 203 1.67 -18.99 15.71
CA VAL A 203 2.92 -19.28 16.40
C VAL A 203 3.30 -20.74 16.18
N LEU A 204 2.31 -21.62 16.33
CA LEU A 204 2.47 -23.08 16.27
C LEU A 204 1.39 -23.72 15.39
N SER A 205 1.79 -24.75 14.64
CA SER A 205 0.90 -25.58 13.83
C SER A 205 1.14 -27.07 14.12
N GLY A 206 0.07 -27.84 14.31
CA GLY A 206 0.13 -29.30 14.40
C GLY A 206 -0.62 -29.95 13.25
N ASN A 207 0.07 -30.74 12.44
CA ASN A 207 -0.53 -31.49 11.33
C ASN A 207 -0.64 -32.97 11.72
N LEU A 208 -1.86 -33.47 11.91
CA LEU A 208 -2.11 -34.82 12.41
C LEU A 208 -1.99 -35.84 11.26
N LYS A 209 -0.96 -36.67 11.34
CA LYS A 209 -0.59 -37.65 10.29
C LYS A 209 -0.83 -39.09 10.74
N GLN A 210 -1.14 -39.94 9.78
CA GLN A 210 -1.17 -41.41 9.95
C GLN A 210 -0.05 -42.10 9.13
N THR A 211 1.02 -41.36 8.87
CA THR A 211 2.24 -41.80 8.19
C THR A 211 3.47 -41.41 9.00
N VAL A 212 4.64 -41.92 8.64
CA VAL A 212 5.91 -41.45 9.21
C VAL A 212 5.98 -39.91 9.09
N PRO A 213 6.30 -39.18 10.18
CA PRO A 213 6.47 -37.74 10.13
C PRO A 213 7.50 -37.36 9.08
N ILE A 214 7.12 -36.45 8.19
CA ILE A 214 8.06 -35.85 7.25
C ILE A 214 8.81 -34.79 8.04
N ARG A 215 10.13 -34.93 8.12
CA ARG A 215 11.01 -33.90 8.68
C ARG A 215 11.65 -33.12 7.56
N SER A 216 11.20 -31.89 7.39
CA SER A 216 11.85 -30.92 6.51
C SER A 216 13.16 -30.42 7.14
N ASN A 217 14.14 -30.05 6.31
CA ASN A 217 15.38 -29.45 6.80
C ASN A 217 15.14 -27.97 7.14
N LEU A 218 14.76 -27.70 8.39
CA LEU A 218 14.47 -26.36 8.93
C LEU A 218 15.71 -25.67 9.52
N ASN A 219 16.92 -26.11 9.15
CA ASN A 219 18.19 -25.59 9.68
C ASN A 219 18.22 -25.64 11.23
N GLU A 220 18.42 -24.48 11.88
CA GLU A 220 18.69 -24.37 13.32
C GLU A 220 17.46 -24.56 14.22
N ASP A 221 16.23 -24.45 13.70
CA ASP A 221 14.98 -24.66 14.45
C ASP A 221 14.49 -26.12 14.45
N LEU A 222 15.22 -27.03 13.81
CA LEU A 222 14.86 -28.46 13.80
C LEU A 222 14.78 -29.04 15.22
N ASN A 223 15.63 -28.57 16.14
CA ASN A 223 15.61 -28.96 17.54
C ASN A 223 14.30 -28.59 18.26
N ILE A 224 13.66 -27.47 17.89
CA ILE A 224 12.36 -27.05 18.43
C ILE A 224 11.29 -28.03 17.96
N VAL A 225 11.30 -28.39 16.67
CA VAL A 225 10.36 -29.39 16.12
C VAL A 225 10.57 -30.74 16.81
N GLU A 226 11.82 -31.21 16.95
CA GLU A 226 12.13 -32.47 17.64
C GLU A 226 11.68 -32.46 19.11
N TYR A 227 11.85 -31.35 19.81
CA TYR A 227 11.35 -31.18 21.18
C TYR A 227 9.82 -31.26 21.23
N LEU A 228 9.12 -30.59 20.32
CA LEU A 228 7.65 -30.60 20.26
C LEU A 228 7.10 -31.98 19.90
N GLU A 229 7.70 -32.68 18.94
CA GLU A 229 7.38 -34.07 18.59
C GLU A 229 7.59 -34.99 19.79
N THR A 230 8.74 -34.87 20.46
CA THR A 230 9.08 -35.67 21.64
C THR A 230 8.14 -35.38 22.80
N SER A 231 7.80 -34.12 23.03
CA SER A 231 6.82 -33.71 24.06
C SER A 231 5.44 -34.30 23.77
N TYR A 232 5.01 -34.32 22.51
CA TYR A 232 3.74 -34.94 22.11
C TYR A 232 3.77 -36.46 22.38
N LEU A 233 4.81 -37.15 21.90
CA LEU A 233 4.94 -38.60 22.06
C LEU A 233 5.05 -39.02 23.54
N ASN A 234 5.82 -38.30 24.35
CA ASN A 234 5.97 -38.57 25.78
C ASN A 234 4.69 -38.33 26.59
N SER A 235 3.74 -37.58 26.02
CA SER A 235 2.43 -37.32 26.64
C SER A 235 1.39 -38.39 26.32
N LYS A 236 1.69 -39.30 25.39
CA LYS A 236 0.84 -40.46 25.13
C LYS A 236 0.99 -41.48 26.28
N PRO A 237 -0.05 -42.25 26.60
CA PRO A 237 0.09 -43.40 27.49
C PRO A 237 1.20 -44.32 26.99
N LYS A 238 2.04 -44.86 27.89
CA LYS A 238 3.07 -45.84 27.54
C LYS A 238 2.40 -47.13 27.04
N SER A 239 2.11 -47.21 25.75
CA SER A 239 1.65 -48.44 25.10
C SER A 239 2.87 -49.31 24.76
N ASN A 240 2.73 -50.63 24.86
CA ASN A 240 3.78 -51.61 24.55
C ASN A 240 3.98 -51.84 23.04
N GLU A 241 3.31 -51.07 22.17
CA GLU A 241 3.39 -51.22 20.72
C GLU A 241 4.05 -49.98 20.10
N ILE A 242 5.35 -50.10 19.83
CA ILE A 242 6.04 -49.21 18.88
C ILE A 242 5.53 -49.61 17.49
N ILE A 243 4.51 -48.91 17.00
CA ILE A 243 4.03 -49.14 15.63
C ILE A 243 4.98 -48.38 14.69
N SER A 244 5.96 -49.10 14.16
CA SER A 244 6.81 -48.64 13.06
C SER A 244 5.94 -48.57 11.79
N CYS A 245 5.62 -47.36 11.33
CA CYS A 245 5.02 -47.19 10.01
C CYS A 245 6.12 -47.41 8.96
N SER A 246 5.82 -48.09 7.85
CA SER A 246 6.79 -48.29 6.78
C SER A 246 7.22 -46.93 6.18
N ASP A 247 8.53 -46.71 6.10
CA ASP A 247 9.13 -45.48 5.57
C ASP A 247 8.70 -45.25 4.11
N VAL A 248 8.10 -44.09 3.83
CA VAL A 248 8.01 -43.57 2.47
C VAL A 248 9.12 -42.53 2.33
N LEU A 249 10.18 -42.90 1.60
CA LEU A 249 11.19 -41.96 1.13
C LEU A 249 10.52 -40.93 0.22
N VAL A 250 10.23 -39.74 0.74
CA VAL A 250 9.71 -38.63 -0.06
C VAL A 250 10.86 -38.07 -0.90
N ASN A 251 10.65 -38.04 -2.21
CA ASN A 251 11.59 -37.46 -3.17
C ASN A 251 11.71 -35.94 -2.89
N LYS A 252 12.94 -35.43 -2.68
CA LYS A 252 13.26 -34.02 -2.33
C LYS A 252 12.84 -32.96 -3.37
N THR A 253 12.02 -33.31 -4.36
CA THR A 253 11.69 -32.45 -5.50
C THR A 253 10.41 -31.63 -5.31
N HIS A 254 9.55 -31.95 -4.32
CA HIS A 254 8.28 -31.24 -4.07
C HIS A 254 8.36 -30.43 -2.77
N GLY A 255 7.67 -29.27 -2.75
CA GLY A 255 7.52 -28.47 -1.54
C GLY A 255 6.50 -29.09 -0.59
N ASN A 256 6.47 -28.66 0.67
CA ASN A 256 5.50 -29.14 1.65
C ASN A 256 4.98 -28.05 2.59
N MET A 257 3.89 -28.35 3.30
CA MET A 257 3.22 -27.38 4.17
C MET A 257 4.11 -26.95 5.34
N GLN A 258 4.92 -27.86 5.89
CA GLN A 258 5.84 -27.55 6.99
C GLN A 258 6.90 -26.52 6.57
N GLU A 259 7.52 -26.68 5.41
CA GLU A 259 8.46 -25.68 4.86
C GLU A 259 7.75 -24.36 4.56
N PHE A 260 6.53 -24.40 4.02
CA PHE A 260 5.80 -23.19 3.70
C PHE A 260 5.50 -22.34 4.95
N ASN A 261 4.99 -22.98 6.02
CA ASN A 261 4.75 -22.33 7.30
C ASN A 261 6.04 -21.67 7.83
N TYR A 262 7.16 -22.39 7.77
CA TYR A 262 8.43 -21.91 8.30
C TYR A 262 9.05 -20.77 7.48
N PHE A 263 9.06 -20.83 6.15
CA PHE A 263 9.78 -19.84 5.35
C PHE A 263 8.96 -18.60 4.99
N TYR A 264 7.64 -18.68 5.02
CA TYR A 264 6.75 -17.60 4.55
C TYR A 264 5.85 -17.02 5.64
N SER A 265 5.86 -17.57 6.86
CA SER A 265 5.09 -17.06 8.00
C SER A 265 5.91 -17.11 9.30
N ASN A 266 5.31 -16.70 10.43
CA ASN A 266 5.93 -16.83 11.76
C ASN A 266 5.81 -18.24 12.36
N THR A 267 5.18 -19.18 11.66
CA THR A 267 4.65 -20.43 12.23
C THR A 267 5.67 -21.56 12.22
N ILE A 268 5.87 -22.23 13.36
CA ILE A 268 6.55 -23.53 13.42
C ILE A 268 5.50 -24.63 13.28
N GLU A 269 5.64 -25.50 12.27
CA GLU A 269 4.74 -26.63 12.06
C GLU A 269 5.37 -27.98 12.45
N VAL A 270 4.58 -28.82 13.13
CA VAL A 270 4.97 -30.14 13.61
C VAL A 270 4.03 -31.20 13.06
N ASN A 271 4.58 -32.26 12.48
CA ASN A 271 3.82 -33.42 12.03
C ASN A 271 3.57 -34.38 13.20
N LEU A 272 2.35 -34.38 13.74
CA LEU A 272 1.96 -35.18 14.90
C LEU A 272 1.53 -36.58 14.45
N ASN A 273 2.35 -37.59 14.75
CA ASN A 273 2.05 -38.98 14.42
C ASN A 273 0.96 -39.54 15.34
N LEU A 274 -0.18 -39.94 14.77
CA LEU A 274 -1.28 -40.55 15.51
C LEU A 274 -1.11 -42.07 15.60
N VAL A 275 -1.27 -42.75 14.46
CA VAL A 275 -1.33 -44.21 14.27
C VAL A 275 -1.04 -44.51 12.79
N CYS A 276 -0.51 -45.69 12.45
CA CYS A 276 -0.17 -46.00 11.05
C CYS A 276 -1.36 -46.40 10.16
N CYS A 277 -2.50 -46.78 10.74
CA CYS A 277 -3.68 -47.16 9.95
C CYS A 277 -4.45 -45.90 9.55
N LYS A 278 -4.58 -45.66 8.23
CA LYS A 278 -5.28 -44.48 7.69
C LYS A 278 -6.80 -44.49 7.94
N TYR A 279 -7.41 -45.67 7.82
CA TYR A 279 -8.85 -45.83 7.94
C TYR A 279 -9.19 -47.11 8.74
N PRO A 280 -8.95 -47.13 10.07
CA PRO A 280 -9.19 -48.29 10.91
C PRO A 280 -10.69 -48.53 11.17
N PRO A 281 -11.07 -49.74 11.64
CA PRO A 281 -12.40 -50.00 12.18
C PRO A 281 -12.85 -48.98 13.25
N ILE A 282 -14.14 -48.64 13.26
CA ILE A 282 -14.72 -47.59 14.12
C ILE A 282 -14.47 -47.83 15.62
N ASP A 283 -14.45 -49.09 16.06
CA ASP A 283 -14.19 -49.47 17.46
C ASP A 283 -12.81 -49.05 17.96
N LYS A 284 -11.88 -48.72 17.05
CA LYS A 284 -10.55 -48.19 17.38
C LYS A 284 -10.54 -46.70 17.66
N LEU A 285 -11.50 -45.91 17.14
CA LEU A 285 -11.48 -44.44 17.27
C LEU A 285 -11.48 -43.99 18.74
N LYS A 286 -12.23 -44.68 19.60
CA LYS A 286 -12.22 -44.40 21.05
C LYS A 286 -10.85 -44.61 21.68
N PHE A 287 -10.18 -45.70 21.34
CA PHE A 287 -8.83 -45.99 21.83
C PHE A 287 -7.83 -44.93 21.33
N GLU A 288 -7.92 -44.55 20.05
CA GLU A 288 -7.07 -43.51 19.49
C GLU A 288 -7.30 -42.13 20.13
N TRP A 289 -8.54 -41.78 20.44
CA TRP A 289 -8.84 -40.56 21.20
C TRP A 289 -8.18 -40.56 22.57
N GLU A 290 -8.38 -41.61 23.37
CA GLU A 290 -7.79 -41.72 24.71
C GLU A 290 -6.26 -41.66 24.68
N ASN A 291 -5.63 -42.25 23.65
CA ASN A 291 -4.18 -42.25 23.49
C ASN A 291 -3.59 -40.89 23.10
N ASN A 292 -4.37 -40.04 22.42
CA ASN A 292 -3.86 -38.78 21.87
C ASN A 292 -4.40 -37.53 22.59
N ARG A 293 -5.51 -37.63 23.34
CA ARG A 293 -6.17 -36.47 23.99
C ARG A 293 -5.21 -35.62 24.81
N ASN A 294 -4.55 -36.22 25.80
CA ASN A 294 -3.65 -35.48 26.69
C ASN A 294 -2.43 -34.91 25.93
N ALA A 295 -1.97 -35.64 24.92
CA ALA A 295 -0.87 -35.20 24.06
C ALA A 295 -1.26 -33.99 23.20
N LEU A 296 -2.47 -33.96 22.64
CA LEU A 296 -3.00 -32.83 21.87
C LEU A 296 -3.17 -31.59 22.74
N ILE A 297 -3.76 -31.73 23.94
CA ILE A 297 -3.90 -30.61 24.89
C ILE A 297 -2.51 -30.09 25.32
N ASN A 298 -1.56 -31.00 25.58
CA ASN A 298 -0.20 -30.60 25.91
C ASN A 298 0.48 -29.87 24.75
N PHE A 299 0.29 -30.34 23.51
CA PHE A 299 0.81 -29.68 22.31
C PHE A 299 0.26 -28.28 22.13
N LEU A 300 -1.05 -28.08 22.27
CA LEU A 300 -1.67 -26.74 22.22
C LEU A 300 -1.04 -25.81 23.27
N SER A 301 -0.78 -26.32 24.48
CA SER A 301 -0.13 -25.55 25.55
C SER A 301 1.31 -25.14 25.21
N ARG A 302 1.99 -25.84 24.29
CA ARG A 302 3.36 -25.49 23.87
C ARG A 302 3.46 -24.22 23.03
N VAL A 303 2.33 -23.65 22.58
CA VAL A 303 2.33 -22.34 21.94
C VAL A 303 2.89 -21.24 22.86
N HIS A 304 2.80 -21.44 24.18
CA HIS A 304 3.32 -20.55 25.23
C HIS A 304 4.80 -20.78 25.60
N MET A 305 5.62 -21.25 24.65
CA MET A 305 7.07 -21.45 24.86
C MET A 305 7.90 -20.36 24.19
N GLY A 306 9.15 -20.20 24.64
CA GLY A 306 10.11 -19.28 24.03
C GLY A 306 9.97 -17.86 24.55
N ILE A 307 9.96 -16.89 23.63
CA ILE A 307 9.83 -15.47 23.96
C ILE A 307 8.58 -14.87 23.34
N LYS A 308 7.99 -13.92 24.06
CA LYS A 308 6.92 -13.04 23.56
C LYS A 308 7.22 -11.60 23.95
N GLY A 309 6.62 -10.64 23.27
CA GLY A 309 6.67 -9.26 23.74
C GLY A 309 6.13 -8.29 22.71
N PHE A 310 6.31 -7.01 23.00
CA PHE A 310 5.87 -5.89 22.17
C PHE A 310 7.07 -5.10 21.68
N ILE A 311 6.96 -4.60 20.44
CA ILE A 311 7.93 -3.68 19.85
C ILE A 311 7.25 -2.32 19.70
N THR A 312 7.80 -1.32 20.39
CA THR A 312 7.23 0.04 20.50
C THR A 312 8.23 1.12 20.12
N ASP A 313 7.74 2.30 19.79
CA ASP A 313 8.53 3.50 19.52
C ASP A 313 8.91 4.23 20.82
N PHE A 314 10.21 4.48 21.04
CA PHE A 314 10.74 5.21 22.20
C PHE A 314 10.24 6.66 22.31
N SER A 315 9.94 7.30 21.17
CA SER A 315 9.60 8.72 21.10
C SER A 315 8.26 9.07 21.74
N ASP A 316 7.45 8.07 22.09
CA ASP A 316 6.09 8.24 22.59
C ASP A 316 5.87 7.58 23.96
N SER A 317 6.88 7.66 24.83
CA SER A 317 6.87 7.10 26.20
C SER A 317 5.81 7.68 27.15
N LYS A 318 4.87 8.50 26.64
CA LYS A 318 3.72 9.05 27.39
C LYS A 318 2.41 8.30 27.12
N PHE A 319 2.34 7.48 26.06
CA PHE A 319 1.13 6.75 25.70
C PHE A 319 1.15 5.35 26.33
N LEU A 320 0.18 5.07 27.21
CA LEU A 320 -0.12 3.73 27.72
C LEU A 320 -1.12 3.09 26.76
N HIS A 321 -0.69 2.07 26.02
CA HIS A 321 -1.57 1.29 25.16
C HIS A 321 -2.49 0.39 26.01
N GLU A 322 -3.63 -0.06 25.47
CA GLU A 322 -4.67 -0.82 26.21
C GLU A 322 -4.16 -2.12 26.86
N ASN A 323 -3.02 -2.64 26.40
CA ASN A 323 -2.31 -3.82 26.88
C ASN A 323 -1.22 -3.50 27.93
N GLY A 324 -1.16 -2.26 28.45
CA GLY A 324 -0.24 -1.84 29.50
C GLY A 324 1.19 -1.53 29.05
N VAL A 325 1.47 -1.52 27.75
CA VAL A 325 2.80 -1.22 27.20
C VAL A 325 2.93 0.26 26.86
N LEU A 326 4.05 0.88 27.23
CA LEU A 326 4.38 2.27 26.93
C LEU A 326 4.93 2.42 25.51
N GLY A 327 4.37 3.34 24.73
CA GLY A 327 4.81 3.69 23.37
C GLY A 327 3.92 3.16 22.25
N THR A 328 4.01 3.79 21.07
CA THR A 328 3.23 3.38 19.88
C THR A 328 3.74 2.05 19.32
N PRO A 329 2.87 1.04 19.06
CA PRO A 329 3.29 -0.25 18.51
C PRO A 329 3.90 -0.15 17.10
N ILE A 330 4.90 -0.99 16.82
CA ILE A 330 5.57 -1.08 15.52
C ILE A 330 5.18 -2.38 14.83
N GLN A 331 4.39 -2.29 13.76
CA GLN A 331 3.98 -3.42 12.94
C GLN A 331 5.12 -3.90 12.01
N ASN A 332 5.20 -5.22 11.80
CA ASN A 332 6.17 -5.87 10.90
C ASN A 332 7.64 -5.57 11.24
N ALA A 333 7.93 -5.20 12.48
CA ALA A 333 9.30 -5.20 12.98
C ALA A 333 9.82 -6.64 12.95
N VAL A 334 11.07 -6.81 12.53
CA VAL A 334 11.73 -8.11 12.36
C VAL A 334 12.50 -8.45 13.62
N ILE A 335 12.21 -9.63 14.17
CA ILE A 335 12.90 -10.22 15.32
C ILE A 335 13.85 -11.29 14.79
N THR A 336 15.14 -11.08 15.01
CA THR A 336 16.21 -12.01 14.63
C THR A 336 16.86 -12.60 15.87
N VAL A 337 17.27 -13.87 15.78
CA VAL A 337 17.99 -14.58 16.84
C VAL A 337 19.40 -14.85 16.34
N GLU A 338 20.42 -14.43 17.09
CA GLU A 338 21.81 -14.66 16.69
C GLU A 338 22.07 -16.16 16.47
N GLY A 339 22.57 -16.51 15.29
CA GLY A 339 22.84 -17.90 14.90
C GLY A 339 21.65 -18.66 14.28
N TYR A 340 20.48 -18.05 14.15
CA TYR A 340 19.31 -18.67 13.51
C TYR A 340 18.94 -17.92 12.23
N THR A 341 18.51 -18.67 11.22
CA THR A 341 18.17 -18.11 9.90
C THR A 341 16.69 -17.70 9.77
N HIS A 342 15.81 -18.23 10.62
CA HIS A 342 14.39 -17.93 10.59
C HIS A 342 14.03 -16.75 11.51
N ASN A 343 13.42 -15.74 10.90
CA ASN A 343 13.02 -14.50 11.54
C ASN A 343 11.49 -14.46 11.65
N VAL A 344 10.99 -13.86 12.73
CA VAL A 344 9.56 -13.62 12.91
C VAL A 344 9.27 -12.12 12.90
N THR A 345 8.01 -11.76 12.64
CA THR A 345 7.58 -10.36 12.51
C THR A 345 6.48 -9.98 13.49
N SER A 346 6.52 -8.76 14.04
CA SER A 346 5.48 -8.25 14.94
C SER A 346 4.13 -8.02 14.24
N SER A 347 3.03 -8.18 14.97
CA SER A 347 1.65 -7.97 14.53
C SER A 347 1.31 -6.48 14.36
N ILE A 348 0.07 -6.15 13.95
CA ILE A 348 -0.40 -4.76 13.89
C ILE A 348 -0.34 -4.05 15.24
N ASN A 349 -0.48 -4.79 16.35
CA ASN A 349 -0.39 -4.27 17.71
C ASN A 349 1.04 -4.34 18.28
N GLY A 350 2.04 -4.61 17.42
CA GLY A 350 3.45 -4.68 17.79
C GLY A 350 3.84 -5.91 18.61
N ASP A 351 2.90 -6.78 18.97
CA ASP A 351 3.19 -8.04 19.65
C ASP A 351 3.85 -9.05 18.72
N TYR A 352 4.70 -9.90 19.28
CA TYR A 352 5.35 -10.98 18.57
C TYR A 352 5.55 -12.19 19.47
N TRP A 353 5.73 -13.34 18.84
CA TRP A 353 6.02 -14.62 19.48
C TRP A 353 7.13 -15.31 18.72
N ARG A 354 8.09 -15.88 19.44
CA ARG A 354 9.20 -16.67 18.88
C ARG A 354 9.45 -17.89 19.76
N PRO A 355 8.99 -19.09 19.35
CA PRO A 355 9.31 -20.32 20.06
C PRO A 355 10.82 -20.53 20.09
N LEU A 356 11.36 -20.82 21.27
CA LEU A 356 12.77 -21.10 21.52
C LEU A 356 12.87 -22.12 22.64
N LEU A 357 13.91 -22.98 22.57
CA LEU A 357 14.23 -23.90 23.66
C LEU A 357 14.94 -23.18 24.81
N PRO A 358 15.02 -23.78 26.01
CA PRO A 358 15.73 -23.17 27.13
C PRO A 358 17.21 -22.94 26.81
N ASN A 359 17.61 -21.68 26.69
CA ASN A 359 18.99 -21.24 26.50
C ASN A 359 19.11 -19.73 26.71
N THR A 360 20.33 -19.20 26.65
CA THR A 360 20.58 -17.77 26.55
C THR A 360 20.72 -17.37 25.09
N TYR A 361 19.93 -16.39 24.65
CA TYR A 361 19.92 -15.91 23.27
C TYR A 361 20.22 -14.42 23.20
N ARG A 362 20.86 -14.02 22.11
CA ARG A 362 20.93 -12.61 21.69
C ARG A 362 19.85 -12.37 20.65
N ILE A 363 18.87 -11.55 20.99
CA ILE A 363 17.70 -11.25 20.17
C ILE A 363 17.81 -9.80 19.71
N THR A 364 17.62 -9.55 18.41
CA THR A 364 17.61 -8.21 17.85
C THR A 364 16.24 -7.90 17.27
N ALA A 365 15.62 -6.83 17.74
CA ALA A 365 14.47 -6.24 17.08
C ALA A 365 14.95 -5.12 16.14
N SER A 366 14.42 -5.13 14.92
CA SER A 366 14.74 -4.14 13.90
C SER A 366 13.48 -3.75 13.15
N ALA A 367 13.35 -2.46 12.85
CA ALA A 367 12.25 -1.95 12.05
C ALA A 367 12.77 -0.83 11.17
N PHE A 368 12.25 -0.72 9.96
CA PHE A 368 12.66 0.32 9.04
C PHE A 368 12.38 1.71 9.65
N GLY A 369 13.40 2.58 9.69
CA GLY A 369 13.30 3.91 10.31
C GLY A 369 13.68 3.97 11.80
N PHE A 370 14.02 2.83 12.40
CA PHE A 370 14.42 2.72 13.79
C PHE A 370 15.82 2.12 13.92
N LYS A 371 16.57 2.59 14.92
CA LYS A 371 17.79 1.95 15.36
C LYS A 371 17.43 0.60 15.97
N SER A 372 18.03 -0.47 15.44
CA SER A 372 17.83 -1.80 15.99
C SER A 372 18.29 -1.87 17.45
N GLU A 373 17.57 -2.64 18.24
CA GLU A 373 17.88 -2.89 19.64
C GLU A 373 18.17 -4.38 19.81
N THR A 374 19.25 -4.69 20.51
CA THR A 374 19.67 -6.06 20.77
C THR A 374 19.67 -6.32 22.27
N LYS A 375 18.96 -7.35 22.71
CA LYS A 375 18.89 -7.78 24.11
C LYS A 375 19.38 -9.22 24.25
N ILE A 376 19.99 -9.52 25.39
CA ILE A 376 20.30 -10.89 25.79
C ILE A 376 19.19 -11.35 26.71
N VAL A 377 18.59 -12.50 26.42
CA VAL A 377 17.46 -13.06 27.18
C VAL A 377 17.75 -14.51 27.54
N GLN A 378 17.35 -14.90 28.75
CA GLN A 378 17.36 -16.30 29.16
C GLN A 378 15.95 -16.88 28.98
N VAL A 379 15.85 -17.85 28.09
CA VAL A 379 14.65 -18.67 27.91
C VAL A 379 14.75 -19.84 28.89
N ILE A 380 13.68 -20.06 29.64
CA ILE A 380 13.57 -21.12 30.66
C ILE A 380 12.54 -22.15 30.25
N GLU A 381 12.65 -23.36 30.79
CA GLU A 381 11.73 -24.43 30.43
C GLU A 381 10.32 -24.18 31.00
N ASN A 382 9.30 -24.53 30.20
CA ASN A 382 7.88 -24.48 30.57
C ASN A 382 7.33 -23.10 30.97
N HIS A 383 8.04 -22.02 30.64
CA HIS A 383 7.55 -20.65 30.85
C HIS A 383 7.89 -19.79 29.63
N VAL A 384 6.96 -18.91 29.24
CA VAL A 384 7.24 -17.88 28.26
C VAL A 384 8.06 -16.77 28.91
N THR A 385 9.13 -16.33 28.25
CA THR A 385 9.90 -15.17 28.68
C THR A 385 9.40 -13.92 27.96
N GLU A 386 8.96 -12.91 28.72
CA GLU A 386 8.61 -11.61 28.15
C GLU A 386 9.85 -10.81 27.77
N LEU A 387 9.86 -10.27 26.56
CA LEU A 387 10.94 -9.47 26.01
C LEU A 387 10.37 -8.34 25.15
N ASN A 388 10.18 -7.18 25.76
CA ASN A 388 9.75 -5.99 25.03
C ASN A 388 10.96 -5.27 24.43
N PHE A 389 10.77 -4.67 23.26
CA PHE A 389 11.74 -3.78 22.63
C PHE A 389 11.14 -2.39 22.49
N THR A 390 11.97 -1.38 22.67
CA THR A 390 11.58 0.01 22.48
C THR A 390 12.60 0.64 21.56
N LEU A 391 12.26 0.71 20.28
CA LEU A 391 13.19 1.14 19.27
C LEU A 391 13.22 2.67 19.20
N SER A 392 14.42 3.22 19.20
CA SER A 392 14.63 4.66 19.00
C SER A 392 14.70 4.95 17.52
N ARG A 393 14.11 6.06 17.07
CA ARG A 393 14.27 6.52 15.69
C ARG A 393 15.75 6.84 15.42
N GLU A 394 16.24 6.53 14.22
CA GLU A 394 17.61 6.88 13.86
C GLU A 394 17.76 8.41 13.84
N ASN A 395 18.64 8.97 14.67
CA ASN A 395 18.95 10.41 14.69
C ASN A 395 19.52 10.85 13.35
N LEU A 396 18.69 11.46 12.51
CA LEU A 396 19.13 12.49 11.58
C LEU A 396 19.34 13.77 12.39
N GLU A 397 20.49 14.41 12.27
CA GLU A 397 20.75 15.70 12.92
C GLU A 397 19.71 16.73 12.42
N ILE A 398 18.84 17.18 13.31
CA ILE A 398 17.77 18.15 13.05
C ILE A 398 18.17 19.52 13.62
N VAL A 399 18.08 20.56 12.79
CA VAL A 399 18.09 21.97 13.20
C VAL A 399 16.78 22.26 13.96
N PRO A 400 16.82 22.89 15.14
CA PRO A 400 15.65 23.01 16.01
C PRO A 400 14.71 24.15 15.60
N HIS A 401 13.43 23.84 15.36
CA HIS A 401 12.26 24.43 16.07
C HIS A 401 10.91 24.02 15.43
N MET A 402 9.95 23.66 16.31
CA MET A 402 8.47 23.59 16.12
C MET A 402 7.95 22.42 15.23
N PHE A 403 7.05 21.51 15.62
CA PHE A 403 5.97 21.45 16.63
C PHE A 403 5.75 20.00 17.13
N ALA A 404 5.03 19.87 18.25
CA ALA A 404 4.29 18.65 18.62
C ALA A 404 2.86 18.72 18.04
N GLU A 405 2.30 17.54 17.72
CA GLU A 405 0.91 17.25 17.29
C GLU A 405 0.48 17.68 15.87
N GLU A 406 0.56 16.73 14.94
CA GLU A 406 -0.45 16.37 13.93
C GLU A 406 0.19 15.27 13.05
N LYS A 407 -0.48 14.12 12.85
CA LYS A 407 -0.09 13.25 11.75
C LYS A 407 -0.32 14.07 10.48
N ASN A 408 0.75 14.38 9.76
CA ASN A 408 0.69 15.09 8.48
C ASN A 408 -0.39 14.43 7.60
N GLU A 409 -1.40 15.18 7.17
CA GLU A 409 -2.51 14.70 6.31
C GLU A 409 -1.99 13.94 5.08
N LEU A 410 -0.80 14.32 4.57
CA LEU A 410 -0.12 13.62 3.47
C LEU A 410 0.37 12.22 3.84
N ASP A 411 0.82 11.99 5.07
CA ASP A 411 1.21 10.65 5.53
C ASP A 411 -0.01 9.75 5.70
N ILE A 412 -1.14 10.30 6.13
CA ILE A 412 -2.43 9.58 6.19
C ILE A 412 -2.85 9.19 4.77
N LEU A 413 -2.84 10.15 3.85
CA LEU A 413 -3.15 9.93 2.43
C LEU A 413 -2.29 8.80 1.85
N VAL A 414 -0.96 8.89 1.97
CA VAL A 414 -0.05 7.86 1.41
C VAL A 414 -0.23 6.50 2.07
N SER A 415 -0.54 6.46 3.37
CA SER A 415 -0.88 5.21 4.06
C SER A 415 -2.15 4.57 3.47
N GLN A 416 -3.20 5.36 3.27
CA GLN A 416 -4.47 4.91 2.67
C GLN A 416 -4.27 4.46 1.21
N ILE A 417 -3.50 5.22 0.41
CA ILE A 417 -3.16 4.87 -0.98
C ILE A 417 -2.43 3.52 -1.05
N ASN A 418 -1.49 3.26 -0.14
CA ASN A 418 -0.76 1.98 -0.11
C ASN A 418 -1.71 0.81 0.19
N LEU A 419 -2.73 1.02 1.01
CA LEU A 419 -3.76 0.01 1.30
C LEU A 419 -4.66 -0.32 0.10
N LEU A 420 -4.78 0.55 -0.90
CA LEU A 420 -5.61 0.31 -2.10
C LEU A 420 -5.14 -0.89 -2.93
N THR A 421 -3.85 -1.24 -2.83
CA THR A 421 -3.29 -2.46 -3.44
C THR A 421 -3.67 -3.75 -2.71
N ASN A 422 -4.27 -3.63 -1.52
CA ASN A 422 -4.83 -4.77 -0.78
C ASN A 422 -6.30 -4.93 -1.14
N LEU A 423 -6.58 -5.85 -2.07
CA LEU A 423 -7.94 -6.11 -2.58
C LEU A 423 -8.97 -6.45 -1.48
N ASN A 424 -8.54 -6.99 -0.33
CA ASN A 424 -9.42 -7.38 0.77
C ASN A 424 -9.71 -6.23 1.76
N LYS A 425 -8.98 -5.13 1.68
CA LYS A 425 -9.07 -4.00 2.63
C LYS A 425 -9.42 -2.67 1.99
N ARG A 426 -9.31 -2.56 0.66
CA ARG A 426 -9.51 -1.30 -0.07
C ARG A 426 -10.95 -0.78 -0.01
N ASP A 427 -11.94 -1.67 0.07
CA ASP A 427 -13.36 -1.29 0.01
C ASP A 427 -13.76 -0.42 1.21
N SER A 428 -13.04 -0.53 2.34
CA SER A 428 -13.32 0.30 3.51
C SER A 428 -12.95 1.77 3.34
N LEU A 429 -12.12 2.10 2.35
CA LEU A 429 -11.60 3.45 2.11
C LEU A 429 -12.55 4.32 1.28
N LEU A 430 -13.41 3.69 0.47
CA LEU A 430 -14.44 4.35 -0.34
C LEU A 430 -15.86 3.96 0.14
N ILE A 431 -16.06 3.73 1.44
CA ILE A 431 -17.41 3.53 2.00
C ILE A 431 -18.19 4.85 1.92
N ASN A 432 -19.51 4.75 1.78
CA ASN A 432 -20.46 5.87 1.73
C ASN A 432 -20.25 6.84 0.56
N THR A 433 -19.59 6.39 -0.52
CA THR A 433 -19.49 7.16 -1.75
C THR A 433 -20.73 7.00 -2.62
N VAL A 434 -21.06 8.05 -3.36
CA VAL A 434 -22.05 8.03 -4.44
C VAL A 434 -21.34 7.55 -5.69
N GLU A 435 -21.72 6.36 -6.16
CA GLU A 435 -21.20 5.78 -7.39
C GLU A 435 -21.81 6.44 -8.63
N PRO A 436 -21.06 6.60 -9.74
CA PRO A 436 -21.57 7.19 -10.98
C PRO A 436 -22.75 6.37 -11.51
N GLN A 437 -23.86 7.05 -11.80
CA GLN A 437 -25.10 6.42 -12.29
C GLN A 437 -25.22 6.47 -13.83
N GLU A 438 -24.42 7.33 -14.48
CA GLU A 438 -24.44 7.56 -15.92
C GLU A 438 -23.75 6.39 -16.66
N THR A 439 -24.52 5.65 -17.45
CA THR A 439 -24.04 4.55 -18.31
C THR A 439 -24.11 4.87 -19.80
N ASN A 440 -24.44 6.11 -20.15
CA ASN A 440 -24.52 6.56 -21.53
C ASN A 440 -23.12 6.81 -22.09
N ILE A 441 -22.94 6.56 -23.40
CA ILE A 441 -21.71 6.89 -24.10
C ILE A 441 -21.85 8.34 -24.57
N HIS A 442 -20.93 9.21 -24.17
CA HIS A 442 -21.04 10.63 -24.41
C HIS A 442 -20.50 10.98 -25.79
N ASN A 443 -21.35 11.55 -26.64
CA ASN A 443 -20.85 12.21 -27.84
C ASN A 443 -20.04 13.47 -27.45
N GLN A 444 -19.51 14.21 -28.43
CA GLN A 444 -18.70 15.39 -28.11
C GLN A 444 -19.50 16.52 -27.47
N GLU A 445 -20.72 16.78 -27.93
CA GLU A 445 -21.62 17.77 -27.34
C GLU A 445 -22.00 17.37 -25.91
N ASP A 446 -22.32 16.08 -25.69
CA ASP A 446 -22.62 15.55 -24.35
C ASP A 446 -21.43 15.72 -23.39
N LEU A 447 -20.21 15.46 -23.85
CA LEU A 447 -18.99 15.68 -23.04
C LEU A 447 -18.80 17.15 -22.69
N GLU A 448 -18.96 18.06 -23.66
CA GLU A 448 -18.82 19.49 -23.41
C GLU A 448 -19.88 20.01 -22.42
N GLU A 449 -21.12 19.53 -22.54
CA GLU A 449 -22.19 19.83 -21.60
C GLU A 449 -21.91 19.24 -20.21
N PHE A 450 -21.47 17.98 -20.13
CA PHE A 450 -21.06 17.33 -18.90
C PHE A 450 -19.98 18.13 -18.16
N LEU A 451 -18.90 18.51 -18.84
CA LEU A 451 -17.80 19.26 -18.22
C LEU A 451 -18.27 20.63 -17.69
N LYS A 452 -19.11 21.34 -18.44
CA LYS A 452 -19.72 22.61 -17.99
C LYS A 452 -20.63 22.42 -16.78
N ASN A 453 -21.39 21.33 -16.76
CA ASN A 453 -22.26 21.00 -15.64
C ASN A 453 -21.45 20.68 -14.38
N VAL A 454 -20.35 19.94 -14.50
CA VAL A 454 -19.44 19.66 -13.38
C VAL A 454 -18.80 20.94 -12.86
N GLU A 455 -18.25 21.80 -13.73
CA GLU A 455 -17.68 23.09 -13.32
C GLU A 455 -18.70 23.99 -12.61
N LYS A 456 -19.96 23.99 -13.06
CA LYS A 456 -21.03 24.73 -12.40
C LYS A 456 -21.41 24.13 -11.04
N LYS A 457 -21.48 22.80 -10.95
CA LYS A 457 -21.93 22.07 -9.77
C LYS A 457 -20.88 22.06 -8.66
N CYS A 458 -19.61 21.89 -9.03
CA CYS A 458 -18.46 21.77 -8.15
C CYS A 458 -17.51 22.96 -8.35
N SER A 459 -18.06 24.18 -8.46
CA SER A 459 -17.30 25.38 -8.83
C SER A 459 -16.20 25.79 -7.85
N ASN A 460 -16.27 25.29 -6.61
CA ASN A 460 -15.23 25.46 -5.59
C ASN A 460 -14.00 24.59 -5.87
N ILE A 461 -14.16 23.44 -6.53
CA ILE A 461 -13.08 22.49 -6.76
C ILE A 461 -12.78 22.17 -8.22
N ALA A 462 -13.58 22.66 -9.17
CA ALA A 462 -13.46 22.29 -10.58
C ALA A 462 -13.39 23.52 -11.50
N THR A 463 -12.53 23.47 -12.51
CA THR A 463 -12.57 24.43 -13.63
C THR A 463 -12.21 23.77 -14.96
N VAL A 464 -12.91 24.14 -16.03
CA VAL A 464 -12.67 23.62 -17.38
C VAL A 464 -11.58 24.44 -18.05
N HIS A 465 -10.62 23.73 -18.63
CA HIS A 465 -9.50 24.29 -19.37
C HIS A 465 -9.57 23.84 -20.84
N SER A 466 -9.59 24.80 -21.77
CA SER A 466 -9.52 24.49 -23.20
C SER A 466 -8.06 24.28 -23.61
N LEU A 467 -7.76 23.11 -24.15
CA LEU A 467 -6.42 22.78 -24.65
C LEU A 467 -6.20 23.33 -26.07
N GLY A 468 -7.27 23.46 -26.86
CA GLY A 468 -7.22 23.90 -28.25
C GLY A 468 -8.33 23.28 -29.09
N LYS A 469 -8.07 23.12 -30.38
CA LYS A 469 -9.02 22.53 -31.34
C LYS A 469 -8.36 21.43 -32.18
N SER A 470 -9.12 20.39 -32.50
CA SER A 470 -8.71 19.31 -33.38
C SER A 470 -8.54 19.78 -34.82
N VAL A 471 -8.11 18.88 -35.71
CA VAL A 471 -8.03 19.15 -37.15
C VAL A 471 -9.36 19.66 -37.73
N ASN A 472 -10.50 19.10 -37.33
CA ASN A 472 -11.82 19.54 -37.79
C ASN A 472 -12.38 20.76 -37.03
N GLY A 473 -11.62 21.33 -36.09
CA GLY A 473 -12.05 22.47 -35.29
C GLY A 473 -12.87 22.11 -34.04
N THR A 474 -12.96 20.83 -33.70
CA THR A 474 -13.63 20.33 -32.49
C THR A 474 -12.84 20.69 -31.25
N GLY A 475 -13.48 21.16 -30.17
CA GLY A 475 -12.77 21.57 -28.96
C GLY A 475 -12.10 20.40 -28.23
N LEU A 476 -10.88 20.61 -27.75
CA LEU A 476 -10.19 19.73 -26.80
C LEU A 476 -10.24 20.38 -25.42
N TYR A 477 -10.66 19.61 -24.42
CA TYR A 477 -10.86 20.13 -23.06
C TYR A 477 -10.22 19.20 -22.03
N SER A 478 -9.69 19.80 -20.98
CA SER A 478 -9.44 19.14 -19.71
C SER A 478 -10.26 19.82 -18.61
N ILE A 479 -10.53 19.11 -17.53
CA ILE A 479 -11.05 19.68 -16.29
C ILE A 479 -10.00 19.54 -15.21
N ILE A 480 -9.81 20.60 -14.44
CA ILE A 480 -8.88 20.65 -13.31
C ILE A 480 -9.71 20.48 -12.04
N ILE A 481 -9.36 19.51 -11.21
CA ILE A 481 -9.99 19.24 -9.91
C ILE A 481 -8.93 19.39 -8.81
N SER A 482 -9.16 20.33 -7.89
CA SER A 482 -8.30 20.72 -6.75
C SER A 482 -9.13 21.62 -5.83
N ASP A 483 -8.78 21.79 -4.55
CA ASP A 483 -9.38 22.82 -3.71
C ASP A 483 -9.07 24.26 -4.16
N ASN A 484 -8.05 24.45 -4.99
CA ASN A 484 -7.71 25.72 -5.66
C ASN A 484 -7.55 25.55 -7.18
N PRO A 485 -8.61 25.22 -7.93
CA PRO A 485 -8.50 24.70 -9.30
C PRO A 485 -7.91 25.70 -10.31
N LYS A 486 -7.97 27.00 -10.03
CA LYS A 486 -7.52 28.07 -10.95
C LYS A 486 -6.03 28.38 -10.87
N VAL A 487 -5.33 27.98 -9.81
CA VAL A 487 -3.95 28.38 -9.57
C VAL A 487 -3.10 27.19 -9.12
N HIS A 488 -1.86 27.11 -9.60
CA HIS A 488 -0.86 26.23 -9.03
C HIS A 488 -0.47 26.72 -7.63
N GLU A 489 -0.50 25.82 -6.63
CA GLU A 489 -0.08 26.09 -5.26
C GLU A 489 1.33 25.57 -4.96
N LYS A 490 2.05 26.31 -4.13
CA LYS A 490 3.44 25.96 -3.80
C LYS A 490 3.51 24.62 -3.07
N GLY A 491 4.19 23.65 -3.68
CA GLY A 491 4.43 22.32 -3.08
C GLY A 491 3.27 21.32 -3.24
N GLU A 492 2.19 21.73 -3.91
CA GLU A 492 1.10 20.86 -4.40
C GLU A 492 1.51 20.22 -5.73
N PRO A 493 1.59 18.88 -5.84
CA PRO A 493 1.94 18.22 -7.10
C PRO A 493 0.81 18.31 -8.14
N GLU A 494 1.19 18.50 -9.41
CA GLU A 494 0.25 18.44 -10.54
C GLU A 494 0.30 17.07 -11.24
N VAL A 495 -0.88 16.47 -11.43
CA VAL A 495 -1.07 15.16 -12.07
C VAL A 495 -1.98 15.33 -13.29
N LYS A 496 -1.71 14.62 -14.39
CA LYS A 496 -2.67 14.56 -15.52
C LYS A 496 -3.07 13.15 -15.95
N LEU A 497 -4.35 12.99 -16.27
CA LEU A 497 -4.92 11.80 -16.90
C LEU A 497 -5.45 12.14 -18.28
N ILE A 498 -5.14 11.28 -19.26
CA ILE A 498 -5.51 11.45 -20.66
C ILE A 498 -6.27 10.19 -21.09
N GLY A 499 -7.43 10.37 -21.71
CA GLY A 499 -8.21 9.29 -22.32
C GLY A 499 -8.37 9.52 -23.81
N ASN A 500 -8.70 8.44 -24.52
CA ASN A 500 -9.15 8.48 -25.91
C ASN A 500 -8.19 9.25 -26.83
N LEU A 501 -6.88 8.98 -26.68
CA LEU A 501 -5.85 9.39 -27.64
C LEU A 501 -6.06 8.67 -28.98
N HIS A 502 -6.43 7.39 -28.91
CA HIS A 502 -7.00 6.67 -30.05
C HIS A 502 -8.53 6.78 -30.01
N GLY A 503 -9.11 7.30 -31.10
CA GLY A 503 -10.54 7.60 -31.14
C GLY A 503 -11.47 6.38 -31.02
N ASP A 504 -11.00 5.20 -31.42
CA ASP A 504 -11.73 3.93 -31.31
C ASP A 504 -11.66 3.27 -29.93
N GLU A 505 -10.89 3.83 -29.00
CA GLU A 505 -10.70 3.35 -27.62
C GLU A 505 -11.59 4.16 -26.69
N ILE A 506 -12.89 3.83 -26.72
CA ILE A 506 -13.96 4.65 -26.12
C ILE A 506 -14.02 4.46 -24.59
N ILE A 507 -13.66 3.28 -24.08
CA ILE A 507 -13.79 2.96 -22.65
C ILE A 507 -12.97 3.92 -21.78
N SER A 508 -11.78 4.35 -22.25
CA SER A 508 -10.96 5.30 -21.49
C SER A 508 -11.57 6.70 -21.41
N ARG A 509 -12.34 7.13 -22.42
CA ARG A 509 -13.12 8.38 -22.38
C ARG A 509 -14.16 8.32 -21.27
N GLU A 510 -15.00 7.29 -21.31
CA GLU A 510 -16.14 7.15 -20.38
C GLU A 510 -15.66 6.91 -18.95
N LEU A 511 -14.59 6.14 -18.75
CA LEU A 511 -14.01 5.92 -17.42
C LEU A 511 -13.53 7.23 -16.78
N LEU A 512 -12.92 8.13 -17.57
CA LEU A 512 -12.48 9.43 -17.06
C LEU A 512 -13.65 10.39 -16.79
N ILE A 513 -14.73 10.32 -17.58
CA ILE A 513 -15.98 11.04 -17.29
C ILE A 513 -16.56 10.59 -15.95
N GLN A 514 -16.63 9.27 -15.71
CA GLN A 514 -17.09 8.70 -14.44
C GLN A 514 -16.19 9.08 -13.27
N PHE A 515 -14.87 9.14 -13.48
CA PHE A 515 -13.93 9.57 -12.45
C PHE A 515 -14.13 11.05 -12.08
N ILE A 516 -14.37 11.92 -13.06
CA ILE A 516 -14.70 13.33 -12.84
C ILE A 516 -15.97 13.47 -12.00
N ASP A 517 -17.05 12.76 -12.38
CA ASP A 517 -18.32 12.78 -11.64
C ASP A 517 -18.12 12.27 -10.20
N PHE A 518 -17.38 11.17 -10.02
CA PHE A 518 -17.10 10.60 -8.72
C PHE A 518 -16.34 11.55 -7.79
N LEU A 519 -15.30 12.24 -8.29
CA LEU A 519 -14.54 13.21 -7.49
C LEU A 519 -15.44 14.38 -7.08
N CYS A 520 -16.23 14.93 -8.02
CA CYS A 520 -17.15 16.04 -7.75
C CYS A 520 -18.24 15.64 -6.74
N GLU A 521 -18.86 14.48 -6.90
CA GLU A 521 -19.93 13.99 -6.01
C GLU A 521 -19.46 13.65 -4.61
N ASN A 522 -18.21 13.22 -4.45
CA ASN A 522 -17.71 12.64 -3.21
C ASN A 522 -16.73 13.51 -2.44
N TYR A 523 -16.37 14.70 -2.96
CA TYR A 523 -15.42 15.61 -2.33
C TYR A 523 -15.76 15.91 -0.86
N ASP A 524 -17.00 16.28 -0.56
CA ASP A 524 -17.43 16.56 0.82
C ASP A 524 -18.00 15.33 1.56
N LYS A 525 -18.01 14.16 0.92
CA LYS A 525 -18.65 12.94 1.45
C LYS A 525 -17.64 11.88 1.89
N ASN A 526 -16.44 11.86 1.31
CA ASN A 526 -15.42 10.85 1.59
C ASN A 526 -14.05 11.49 1.85
N GLU A 527 -13.46 11.11 2.98
CA GLU A 527 -12.17 11.62 3.47
C GLU A 527 -10.98 11.34 2.53
N LEU A 528 -10.93 10.18 1.88
CA LEU A 528 -9.85 9.87 0.94
C LEU A 528 -9.97 10.72 -0.33
N VAL A 529 -11.20 10.90 -0.83
CA VAL A 529 -11.48 11.79 -1.97
C VAL A 529 -11.07 13.22 -1.63
N LYS A 530 -11.52 13.73 -0.49
CA LYS A 530 -11.19 15.06 0.00
C LYS A 530 -9.69 15.27 0.12
N ARG A 531 -8.98 14.38 0.84
CA ARG A 531 -7.52 14.48 1.01
C ARG A 531 -6.77 14.44 -0.32
N LEU A 532 -7.21 13.62 -1.28
CA LEU A 532 -6.57 13.55 -2.57
C LEU A 532 -6.72 14.88 -3.34
N VAL A 533 -7.93 15.45 -3.35
CA VAL A 533 -8.24 16.72 -4.04
C VAL A 533 -7.61 17.93 -3.35
N ASP A 534 -7.61 17.99 -2.01
CA ASP A 534 -7.02 19.07 -1.21
C ASP A 534 -5.48 19.08 -1.24
N SER A 535 -4.86 18.04 -1.79
CA SER A 535 -3.41 17.90 -1.83
C SER A 535 -2.84 17.76 -3.23
N THR A 536 -3.69 17.66 -4.26
CA THR A 536 -3.24 17.33 -5.62
C THR A 536 -4.05 18.14 -6.62
N ARG A 537 -3.34 18.78 -7.56
CA ARG A 537 -3.97 19.41 -8.70
C ARG A 537 -4.12 18.41 -9.84
N ILE A 538 -5.33 17.85 -9.98
CA ILE A 538 -5.61 16.75 -10.90
C ILE A 538 -6.23 17.31 -12.17
N HIS A 539 -5.55 17.14 -13.31
CA HIS A 539 -6.07 17.51 -14.61
C HIS A 539 -6.53 16.28 -15.39
N ILE A 540 -7.76 16.28 -15.89
CA ILE A 540 -8.35 15.13 -16.57
C ILE A 540 -8.82 15.57 -17.95
N ALA A 541 -8.28 14.96 -19.01
CA ALA A 541 -8.69 15.16 -20.39
C ALA A 541 -9.36 13.88 -20.92
N PRO A 542 -10.71 13.76 -20.87
CA PRO A 542 -11.40 12.54 -21.28
C PRO A 542 -11.19 12.16 -22.75
N SER A 543 -10.97 13.15 -23.62
CA SER A 543 -10.69 12.91 -25.04
C SER A 543 -9.79 13.98 -25.62
N VAL A 544 -8.67 13.52 -26.20
CA VAL A 544 -7.71 14.37 -26.92
C VAL A 544 -7.72 14.09 -28.44
N ASN A 545 -8.54 13.14 -28.88
CA ASN A 545 -8.79 12.85 -30.30
C ASN A 545 -10.30 12.79 -30.62
N PRO A 546 -11.02 13.91 -30.44
CA PRO A 546 -12.48 13.93 -30.66
C PRO A 546 -12.86 13.65 -32.12
N ASP A 547 -11.98 13.97 -33.08
CA ASP A 547 -12.22 13.69 -34.50
C ASP A 547 -12.14 12.20 -34.83
N GLY A 548 -11.16 11.50 -34.25
CA GLY A 548 -11.06 10.04 -34.35
C GLY A 548 -12.24 9.37 -33.66
N TYR A 549 -12.65 9.88 -32.50
CA TYR A 549 -13.80 9.39 -31.76
C TYR A 549 -15.10 9.47 -32.56
N ALA A 550 -15.39 10.63 -33.16
CA ALA A 550 -16.57 10.81 -34.02
C ALA A 550 -16.60 9.82 -35.21
N LYS A 551 -15.44 9.41 -35.70
CA LYS A 551 -15.28 8.43 -36.79
C LYS A 551 -15.13 6.98 -36.30
N LYS A 552 -15.06 6.75 -34.99
CA LYS A 552 -14.65 5.47 -34.38
C LYS A 552 -13.35 4.93 -35.00
N SER A 553 -12.40 5.83 -35.22
CA SER A 553 -11.10 5.52 -35.81
C SER A 553 -9.98 5.81 -34.81
N ARG A 554 -8.98 4.92 -34.80
CA ARG A 554 -7.75 5.09 -34.03
C ARG A 554 -7.08 6.44 -34.28
N ASN A 555 -6.91 6.80 -35.55
CA ASN A 555 -6.19 7.99 -35.97
C ASN A 555 -7.05 9.27 -35.89
N ASN A 556 -6.40 10.43 -35.91
CA ASN A 556 -7.10 11.72 -36.00
C ASN A 556 -7.71 11.98 -37.39
N ALA A 557 -8.28 13.17 -37.64
CA ALA A 557 -8.96 13.44 -38.91
C ALA A 557 -8.06 13.35 -40.15
N ASN A 558 -6.75 13.62 -40.00
CA ASN A 558 -5.75 13.49 -41.06
C ASN A 558 -5.21 12.06 -41.21
N ASN A 559 -5.83 11.09 -40.52
CA ASN A 559 -5.41 9.70 -40.48
C ASN A 559 -3.97 9.50 -39.94
N VAL A 560 -3.56 10.34 -38.99
CA VAL A 560 -2.29 10.22 -38.26
C VAL A 560 -2.53 9.59 -36.89
N ASP A 561 -1.71 8.59 -36.53
CA ASP A 561 -1.67 8.03 -35.18
C ASP A 561 -0.96 9.02 -34.25
N LEU A 562 -1.72 9.61 -33.31
CA LEU A 562 -1.22 10.65 -32.40
C LEU A 562 -0.16 10.08 -31.44
N GLU A 563 -0.25 8.80 -31.07
CA GLU A 563 0.72 8.12 -30.20
C GLU A 563 2.06 7.87 -30.91
N ASN A 564 2.19 8.18 -32.20
CA ASN A 564 3.45 8.09 -32.97
C ASN A 564 3.88 9.46 -33.52
N ASN A 565 3.21 10.54 -33.14
CA ASN A 565 3.36 11.85 -33.75
C ASN A 565 4.31 12.80 -32.98
N PHE A 566 4.81 12.39 -31.80
CA PHE A 566 5.72 13.21 -31.00
C PHE A 566 7.17 13.17 -31.53
N PRO A 567 7.95 14.26 -31.35
CA PRO A 567 9.37 14.28 -31.69
C PRO A 567 10.17 13.20 -30.97
N THR A 568 11.17 12.60 -31.64
CA THR A 568 12.01 11.55 -31.02
C THR A 568 13.49 11.84 -31.15
N ILE A 569 14.26 11.39 -30.16
CA ILE A 569 15.73 11.42 -30.18
C ILE A 569 16.34 10.51 -31.26
N PHE A 570 15.59 9.50 -31.74
CA PHE A 570 16.04 8.53 -32.74
C PHE A 570 15.64 8.89 -34.19
N LYS A 571 14.87 9.97 -34.41
CA LYS A 571 14.53 10.50 -35.73
C LYS A 571 15.68 11.26 -36.40
N VAL A 572 16.82 11.44 -35.72
CA VAL A 572 18.02 12.16 -36.22
C VAL A 572 18.81 11.38 -37.27
N LYS A 573 18.24 10.36 -37.92
CA LYS A 573 18.86 9.75 -39.13
C LYS A 573 18.83 10.67 -40.35
N SER A 574 18.07 11.76 -40.33
CA SER A 574 18.09 12.79 -41.39
C SER A 574 19.14 13.91 -41.18
N ILE A 575 19.72 14.08 -39.99
CA ILE A 575 20.80 15.07 -39.78
C ILE A 575 22.18 14.52 -40.17
N GLN A 576 22.37 13.20 -40.13
CA GLN A 576 23.61 12.56 -40.64
C GLN A 576 23.84 12.78 -42.15
N LYS A 577 22.79 13.11 -42.91
CA LYS A 577 22.94 13.44 -44.34
C LYS A 577 23.34 14.90 -44.59
N LEU A 578 23.38 15.75 -43.56
CA LEU A 578 23.66 17.18 -43.68
C LEU A 578 25.04 17.60 -43.14
N THR A 579 25.70 16.79 -42.29
CA THR A 579 26.97 17.22 -41.65
C THR A 579 28.20 16.38 -41.99
N GLY A 580 28.09 15.34 -42.81
CA GLY A 580 29.24 14.76 -43.53
C GLY A 580 30.45 14.32 -42.69
N GLU A 581 30.30 13.97 -41.40
CA GLU A 581 31.43 13.50 -40.59
C GLU A 581 31.12 12.19 -39.84
N SER A 582 31.95 11.19 -40.13
CA SER A 582 32.07 9.94 -39.40
C SER A 582 33.01 10.12 -38.21
N THR A 583 32.59 9.81 -36.97
CA THR A 583 33.34 8.98 -35.99
C THR A 583 32.81 9.05 -34.54
N GLN A 584 32.93 7.88 -33.88
CA GLN A 584 33.17 7.60 -32.45
C GLN A 584 32.10 7.82 -31.36
N LYS A 585 32.11 6.85 -30.43
CA LYS A 585 31.28 6.65 -29.22
C LYS A 585 31.28 7.79 -28.20
N SER A 586 31.99 8.91 -28.42
CA SER A 586 32.04 10.05 -27.49
C SER A 586 30.86 11.02 -27.61
N ASN A 587 29.98 10.83 -28.60
CA ASN A 587 28.92 11.80 -28.91
C ASN A 587 27.57 11.56 -28.22
N VAL A 588 27.35 10.47 -27.46
CA VAL A 588 26.05 10.24 -26.79
C VAL A 588 25.80 11.27 -25.68
N ASN A 589 26.81 11.55 -24.86
CA ASN A 589 26.71 12.58 -23.81
C ASN A 589 26.63 13.99 -24.39
N LYS A 590 27.31 14.24 -25.52
CA LYS A 590 27.27 15.53 -26.23
C LYS A 590 25.92 15.76 -26.92
N ILE A 591 25.28 14.71 -27.44
CA ILE A 591 23.92 14.76 -27.99
C ILE A 591 22.89 14.93 -26.86
N LEU A 592 23.06 14.28 -25.71
CA LEU A 592 22.25 14.50 -24.51
C LEU A 592 22.37 15.94 -23.98
N GLU A 593 23.55 16.54 -24.02
CA GLU A 593 23.73 17.97 -23.68
C GLU A 593 23.12 18.92 -24.72
N ILE A 594 23.21 18.59 -26.01
CA ILE A 594 22.57 19.38 -27.08
C ILE A 594 21.03 19.32 -26.98
N LEU A 595 20.47 18.19 -26.53
CA LEU A 595 19.03 18.00 -26.34
C LEU A 595 18.50 18.67 -25.05
N LYS A 596 19.36 18.95 -24.07
CA LYS A 596 19.00 19.56 -22.78
C LYS A 596 18.86 21.09 -22.81
N GLY A 597 19.15 21.77 -23.93
CA GLY A 597 19.24 23.25 -23.89
C GLY A 597 19.08 24.02 -25.19
N LYS A 598 18.73 23.38 -26.32
CA LYS A 598 18.33 24.10 -27.53
C LYS A 598 16.90 23.74 -27.88
N GLU A 599 16.03 24.76 -27.92
CA GLU A 599 14.80 24.70 -28.70
C GLU A 599 15.16 24.17 -30.08
N ILE A 600 14.88 22.89 -30.32
CA ILE A 600 14.77 22.44 -31.68
C ILE A 600 13.48 23.09 -32.16
N SER A 601 13.61 24.20 -32.87
CA SER A 601 12.56 24.69 -33.75
C SER A 601 12.36 23.61 -34.82
N ILE A 602 11.64 22.55 -34.46
CA ILE A 602 11.22 21.57 -35.44
C ILE A 602 10.09 22.29 -36.20
N ASN A 603 10.47 22.97 -37.28
CA ASN A 603 9.57 23.24 -38.39
C ASN A 603 9.17 21.89 -39.02
N ASP A 604 8.51 21.01 -38.28
CA ASP A 604 7.90 19.79 -38.82
C ASP A 604 6.47 20.16 -39.19
N GLN A 605 6.22 20.35 -40.47
CA GLN A 605 4.87 20.49 -41.05
C GLN A 605 3.99 19.23 -40.86
N ASN A 606 4.39 18.28 -40.01
CA ASN A 606 3.76 16.98 -39.79
C ASN A 606 3.26 16.75 -38.34
N ILE A 607 3.49 17.68 -37.41
CA ILE A 607 2.91 17.61 -36.06
C ILE A 607 1.42 17.97 -36.16
N GLN A 608 0.57 17.11 -35.63
CA GLN A 608 -0.88 17.31 -35.60
C GLN A 608 -1.25 18.36 -34.55
N PRO A 609 -2.35 19.13 -34.76
CA PRO A 609 -2.77 20.14 -33.80
C PRO A 609 -2.98 19.54 -32.40
N GLU A 610 -3.59 18.35 -32.30
CA GLU A 610 -3.80 17.65 -31.03
C GLU A 610 -2.48 17.38 -30.30
N THR A 611 -1.49 16.83 -31.01
CA THR A 611 -0.13 16.58 -30.50
C THR A 611 0.52 17.87 -30.01
N ASN A 612 0.42 18.95 -30.78
CA ASN A 612 1.01 20.23 -30.42
C ASN A 612 0.38 20.80 -29.13
N PHE A 613 -0.93 20.71 -28.98
CA PHE A 613 -1.61 21.13 -27.76
C PHE A 613 -1.21 20.29 -26.55
N LEU A 614 -1.07 18.97 -26.70
CA LEU A 614 -0.57 18.10 -25.63
C LEU A 614 0.87 18.45 -25.20
N MET A 615 1.73 18.80 -26.16
CA MET A 615 3.09 19.27 -25.88
C MET A 615 3.12 20.62 -25.17
N LEU A 616 2.28 21.57 -25.58
CA LEU A 616 2.17 22.88 -24.94
C LEU A 616 1.62 22.75 -23.52
N TRP A 617 0.52 22.02 -23.36
CA TRP A 617 -0.09 21.76 -22.06
C TRP A 617 0.89 21.08 -21.09
N SER A 618 1.68 20.12 -21.57
CA SER A 618 2.71 19.45 -20.75
C SER A 618 3.86 20.36 -20.31
N ARG A 619 4.04 21.53 -20.94
CA ARG A 619 5.07 22.54 -20.59
C ARG A 619 4.52 23.71 -19.80
N GLU A 620 3.23 23.98 -19.95
CA GLU A 620 2.52 25.04 -19.24
C GLU A 620 2.47 24.77 -17.73
N HIS A 621 2.29 23.50 -17.38
CA HIS A 621 2.06 23.00 -16.04
C HIS A 621 3.25 22.18 -15.53
N PRO A 622 3.61 22.26 -14.23
CA PRO A 622 4.66 21.45 -13.63
C PRO A 622 4.20 20.02 -13.34
N PHE A 623 3.68 19.32 -14.35
CA PHE A 623 3.26 17.93 -14.19
C PHE A 623 4.42 17.06 -13.70
N ILE A 624 4.13 16.22 -12.71
CA ILE A 624 5.12 15.31 -12.11
C ILE A 624 4.80 13.84 -12.39
N LEU A 625 3.52 13.54 -12.67
CA LEU A 625 3.01 12.20 -12.91
C LEU A 625 1.85 12.26 -13.91
N SER A 626 1.81 11.32 -14.86
CA SER A 626 0.68 11.24 -15.77
C SER A 626 0.36 9.83 -16.24
N GLY A 627 -0.92 9.61 -16.54
CA GLY A 627 -1.45 8.35 -17.06
C GLY A 627 -2.21 8.56 -18.36
N ASN A 628 -1.80 7.87 -19.43
CA ASN A 628 -2.58 7.79 -20.67
C ASN A 628 -3.35 6.47 -20.71
N LEU A 629 -4.69 6.53 -20.69
CA LEU A 629 -5.57 5.37 -20.64
C LEU A 629 -5.99 4.96 -22.05
N ASP A 630 -5.79 3.68 -22.37
CA ASP A 630 -6.03 3.07 -23.68
C ASP A 630 -6.72 1.70 -23.53
N SER A 631 -7.11 1.10 -24.64
CA SER A 631 -7.83 -0.17 -24.70
C SER A 631 -7.31 -1.06 -25.84
N GLY A 632 -7.39 -2.37 -25.66
CA GLY A 632 -6.86 -3.38 -26.57
C GLY A 632 -5.91 -4.35 -25.88
N SER A 633 -5.54 -4.08 -24.62
CA SER A 633 -4.85 -5.02 -23.75
C SER A 633 -5.24 -4.80 -22.28
N LEU A 634 -4.63 -5.54 -21.36
CA LEU A 634 -4.80 -5.33 -19.92
C LEU A 634 -3.43 -5.35 -19.24
N THR A 635 -2.77 -4.19 -19.17
CA THR A 635 -1.41 -4.03 -18.65
C THR A 635 -1.06 -2.55 -18.46
N VAL A 636 -0.03 -2.26 -17.67
CA VAL A 636 0.59 -0.94 -17.62
C VAL A 636 1.93 -0.95 -18.36
N LYS A 637 1.99 -0.17 -19.44
CA LYS A 637 3.19 0.03 -20.26
C LYS A 637 3.99 1.23 -19.74
N TYR A 638 5.25 1.02 -19.39
CA TYR A 638 6.16 2.07 -18.90
C TYR A 638 7.36 2.29 -19.84
N PRO A 639 8.00 3.47 -19.81
CA PRO A 639 9.08 3.80 -20.73
C PRO A 639 10.33 2.89 -20.58
N PHE A 640 11.23 2.84 -21.56
CA PHE A 640 11.08 3.44 -22.89
C PHE A 640 10.23 2.59 -23.84
N ASN A 641 9.63 3.25 -24.83
CA ASN A 641 8.84 2.64 -25.89
C ASN A 641 9.67 2.22 -27.10
N ASP A 642 10.85 2.79 -27.31
CA ASP A 642 11.71 2.47 -28.45
C ASP A 642 13.19 2.42 -28.05
N ASN A 643 14.01 1.87 -28.93
CA ASN A 643 15.46 1.89 -28.82
C ASN A 643 16.11 2.28 -30.16
N LYS A 644 17.43 2.45 -30.11
CA LYS A 644 18.24 2.88 -31.26
C LYS A 644 18.03 1.99 -32.49
N ASN A 645 17.84 0.69 -32.29
CA ASN A 645 17.77 -0.30 -33.35
C ASN A 645 16.33 -0.60 -33.80
N GLY A 646 15.31 -0.17 -33.04
CA GLY A 646 13.92 -0.55 -33.26
C GLY A 646 13.63 -2.02 -32.93
N GLU A 647 14.47 -2.65 -32.10
CA GLU A 647 14.38 -4.06 -31.72
C GLU A 647 13.38 -4.27 -30.57
N VAL A 648 12.63 -5.37 -30.59
CA VAL A 648 11.71 -5.71 -29.49
C VAL A 648 12.51 -6.29 -28.33
N GLN A 649 12.87 -5.45 -27.37
CA GLN A 649 13.66 -5.81 -26.18
C GLN A 649 13.49 -4.78 -25.08
N GLU A 650 13.71 -5.21 -23.83
CA GLU A 650 13.65 -4.31 -22.67
C GLU A 650 14.67 -3.17 -22.82
N THR A 651 14.15 -1.94 -22.72
CA THR A 651 14.93 -0.71 -22.83
C THR A 651 14.63 0.14 -21.60
N PRO A 652 15.35 -0.08 -20.48
CA PRO A 652 15.07 0.58 -19.21
C PRO A 652 15.43 2.07 -19.26
N THR A 653 14.73 2.87 -18.48
CA THR A 653 15.10 4.28 -18.26
C THR A 653 16.10 4.44 -17.11
N PRO A 654 16.70 5.63 -16.93
CA PRO A 654 17.39 5.97 -15.69
C PRO A 654 16.54 5.75 -14.41
N ASP A 655 15.23 5.92 -14.51
CA ASP A 655 14.25 5.79 -13.43
C ASP A 655 13.45 4.48 -13.51
N ASP A 656 14.03 3.40 -14.05
CA ASP A 656 13.32 2.14 -14.31
C ASP A 656 12.64 1.56 -13.06
N ASP A 657 13.31 1.58 -11.91
CA ASP A 657 12.74 1.12 -10.64
C ASP A 657 11.54 1.98 -10.21
N THR A 658 11.64 3.30 -10.40
CA THR A 658 10.54 4.23 -10.11
C THR A 658 9.37 3.99 -11.06
N PHE A 659 9.61 3.79 -12.36
CA PHE A 659 8.56 3.46 -13.32
C PHE A 659 7.90 2.11 -13.05
N LYS A 660 8.67 1.09 -12.65
CA LYS A 660 8.13 -0.20 -12.21
C LYS A 660 7.25 -0.03 -10.97
N MET A 661 7.66 0.79 -10.00
CA MET A 661 6.83 1.13 -8.82
C MET A 661 5.53 1.83 -9.23
N LEU A 662 5.60 2.86 -10.09
CA LEU A 662 4.44 3.59 -10.59
C LEU A 662 3.48 2.66 -11.35
N ALA A 663 3.99 1.83 -12.24
CA ALA A 663 3.19 0.89 -13.00
C ALA A 663 2.49 -0.14 -12.09
N LYS A 664 3.21 -0.68 -11.10
CA LYS A 664 2.66 -1.61 -10.11
C LYS A 664 1.59 -0.99 -9.23
N SER A 665 1.68 0.31 -8.92
CA SER A 665 0.65 0.98 -8.12
C SER A 665 -0.74 0.88 -8.76
N TYR A 666 -0.81 0.99 -10.09
CA TYR A 666 -2.07 0.82 -10.82
C TYR A 666 -2.43 -0.66 -10.99
N SER A 667 -1.47 -1.49 -11.45
CA SER A 667 -1.75 -2.88 -11.81
C SER A 667 -2.12 -3.77 -10.62
N LEU A 668 -1.48 -3.57 -9.46
CA LEU A 668 -1.75 -4.31 -8.22
C LEU A 668 -3.05 -3.86 -7.54
N ALA A 669 -3.45 -2.61 -7.73
CA ALA A 669 -4.74 -2.11 -7.28
C ALA A 669 -5.89 -2.54 -8.20
N HIS A 670 -5.61 -3.01 -9.42
CA HIS A 670 -6.64 -3.48 -10.35
C HIS A 670 -6.96 -4.96 -10.06
N PRO A 671 -8.24 -5.37 -9.96
CA PRO A 671 -8.61 -6.70 -9.47
C PRO A 671 -8.12 -7.84 -10.36
N ARG A 672 -7.79 -7.58 -11.64
CA ARG A 672 -7.36 -8.63 -12.59
C ARG A 672 -6.06 -8.36 -13.35
N MET A 673 -5.51 -7.14 -13.30
CA MET A 673 -4.39 -6.76 -14.18
C MET A 673 -3.08 -7.41 -13.72
N ALA A 674 -2.83 -7.37 -12.40
CA ALA A 674 -1.64 -7.97 -11.77
C ALA A 674 -1.48 -9.47 -12.02
N PHE A 675 -2.57 -10.20 -12.24
CA PHE A 675 -2.51 -11.65 -12.48
C PHE A 675 -1.80 -12.00 -13.79
N GLY A 676 -1.66 -11.07 -14.73
CA GLY A 676 -0.80 -11.23 -15.91
C GLY A 676 -1.18 -12.36 -16.89
N TYR A 677 -2.26 -13.09 -16.64
CA TYR A 677 -2.74 -14.20 -17.48
C TYR A 677 -3.50 -13.69 -18.69
N LYS A 678 -3.29 -14.35 -19.85
CA LYS A 678 -4.19 -14.63 -21.01
C LYS A 678 -5.56 -13.92 -21.12
N LEU A 679 -5.69 -12.64 -20.77
CA LEU A 679 -7.00 -11.98 -20.75
C LEU A 679 -7.39 -11.49 -22.14
N CYS A 680 -6.43 -11.06 -22.95
CA CYS A 680 -6.70 -10.49 -24.28
C CYS A 680 -6.15 -11.36 -25.43
N GLN A 681 -4.97 -11.96 -25.26
CA GLN A 681 -4.37 -12.83 -26.28
C GLN A 681 -3.73 -14.09 -25.65
N PRO A 682 -3.80 -15.27 -26.31
CA PRO A 682 -3.36 -16.55 -25.72
C PRO A 682 -1.87 -16.61 -25.35
N ASN A 683 -1.03 -15.83 -26.03
CA ASN A 683 0.43 -15.85 -25.91
C ASN A 683 1.00 -14.61 -25.19
N GLN A 684 0.13 -13.71 -24.73
CA GLN A 684 0.53 -12.46 -24.07
C GLN A 684 0.51 -12.68 -22.55
N LYS A 685 1.68 -12.61 -21.91
CA LYS A 685 1.84 -12.66 -20.44
C LYS A 685 2.60 -11.42 -19.98
N PHE A 686 2.03 -10.68 -19.04
CA PHE A 686 2.66 -9.52 -18.42
C PHE A 686 2.85 -9.77 -16.94
N GLN A 687 4.09 -10.01 -16.51
CA GLN A 687 4.41 -10.20 -15.11
C GLN A 687 4.00 -8.95 -14.30
N ASP A 688 3.36 -9.16 -13.15
CA ASP A 688 2.76 -8.09 -12.33
C ASP A 688 1.75 -7.19 -13.06
N GLY A 689 1.27 -7.56 -14.25
CA GLY A 689 0.42 -6.71 -15.07
C GLY A 689 1.12 -5.45 -15.61
N ILE A 690 2.46 -5.47 -15.73
CA ILE A 690 3.25 -4.36 -16.26
C ILE A 690 4.16 -4.81 -17.40
N THR A 691 4.62 -3.87 -18.23
CA THR A 691 5.60 -4.16 -19.28
C THR A 691 6.42 -2.94 -19.67
N ASN A 692 7.73 -3.13 -19.90
CA ASN A 692 8.55 -2.12 -20.56
C ASN A 692 8.06 -1.95 -22.01
N GLY A 693 7.97 -0.71 -22.47
CA GLY A 693 7.33 -0.42 -23.74
C GLY A 693 7.98 -1.12 -24.93
N ALA A 694 9.30 -0.97 -25.07
CA ALA A 694 10.09 -1.58 -26.13
C ALA A 694 10.17 -3.11 -26.02
N ALA A 695 10.03 -3.68 -24.81
CA ALA A 695 9.96 -5.14 -24.60
C ALA A 695 8.69 -5.75 -25.18
N TRP A 696 7.57 -5.01 -25.17
CA TRP A 696 6.33 -5.48 -25.76
C TRP A 696 6.32 -5.25 -27.28
N TYR A 697 6.53 -4.00 -27.72
CA TYR A 697 6.74 -3.63 -29.11
C TYR A 697 7.33 -2.24 -29.19
N THR A 698 8.20 -2.02 -30.18
CA THR A 698 8.80 -0.70 -30.38
C THR A 698 7.78 0.30 -30.90
N ASN A 699 7.63 1.41 -30.18
CA ASN A 699 6.82 2.55 -30.58
C ASN A 699 7.68 3.82 -30.61
N ARG A 700 8.05 4.22 -31.83
CA ARG A 700 8.79 5.45 -32.08
C ARG A 700 7.83 6.62 -32.28
N GLY A 701 8.00 7.64 -31.46
CA GLY A 701 7.15 8.85 -31.53
C GLY A 701 6.14 8.92 -30.42
N SER A 702 6.32 8.14 -29.35
CA SER A 702 5.38 8.06 -28.24
C SER A 702 5.31 9.34 -27.43
N MET A 703 4.08 9.68 -27.03
CA MET A 703 3.81 10.72 -26.04
C MET A 703 4.52 10.42 -24.73
N GLN A 704 4.50 9.14 -24.32
CA GLN A 704 5.11 8.65 -23.10
C GLN A 704 6.61 8.95 -23.02
N ASP A 705 7.39 8.60 -24.05
CA ASP A 705 8.84 8.84 -24.03
C ASP A 705 9.16 10.33 -24.18
N TRP A 706 8.39 11.05 -25.01
CA TRP A 706 8.55 12.49 -25.18
C TRP A 706 8.34 13.23 -23.86
N THR A 707 7.30 12.87 -23.10
CA THR A 707 6.95 13.50 -21.82
C THR A 707 8.10 13.37 -20.83
N TYR A 708 8.61 12.16 -20.61
CA TYR A 708 9.73 11.90 -19.69
C TYR A 708 11.04 12.58 -20.14
N LEU A 709 11.29 12.70 -21.45
CA LEU A 709 12.53 13.30 -21.95
C LEU A 709 12.52 14.83 -22.03
N ASN A 710 11.34 15.45 -22.08
CA ASN A 710 11.20 16.89 -22.35
C ASN A 710 10.56 17.68 -21.19
N THR A 711 10.12 17.02 -20.13
CA THR A 711 9.47 17.61 -18.96
C THR A 711 9.90 16.89 -17.68
N ASN A 712 9.38 17.31 -16.53
CA ASN A 712 9.57 16.60 -15.25
C ASN A 712 8.58 15.42 -15.06
N ASP A 713 7.61 15.26 -15.97
CA ASP A 713 6.47 14.36 -15.83
C ASP A 713 6.86 12.90 -16.12
N MET A 714 6.55 12.02 -15.17
CA MET A 714 6.72 10.58 -15.31
C MET A 714 5.46 9.92 -15.86
N GLN A 715 5.34 9.85 -17.19
CA GLN A 715 4.15 9.30 -17.83
C GLN A 715 4.16 7.76 -17.93
N ILE A 716 3.06 7.11 -17.55
CA ILE A 716 2.76 5.70 -17.86
C ILE A 716 1.57 5.59 -18.82
N LYS A 717 1.46 4.45 -19.52
CA LYS A 717 0.34 4.12 -20.40
C LYS A 717 -0.39 2.93 -19.82
N ILE A 718 -1.71 3.02 -19.72
CA ILE A 718 -2.55 2.11 -18.95
C ILE A 718 -3.56 1.50 -19.92
N GLU A 719 -3.38 0.24 -20.27
CA GLU A 719 -4.32 -0.54 -21.07
C GLU A 719 -5.38 -1.13 -20.12
N ILE A 720 -6.58 -0.54 -20.09
CA ILE A 720 -7.61 -0.82 -19.07
C ILE A 720 -8.58 -1.94 -19.45
N SER A 721 -8.60 -2.37 -20.72
CA SER A 721 -9.54 -3.37 -21.22
C SER A 721 -9.06 -4.04 -22.50
N CYS A 722 -9.34 -5.34 -22.66
CA CYS A 722 -9.08 -6.05 -23.93
C CYS A 722 -9.99 -5.57 -25.07
N GLU A 723 -11.22 -5.20 -24.73
CA GLU A 723 -12.21 -4.69 -25.67
C GLU A 723 -11.92 -3.20 -25.91
N LYS A 724 -11.97 -2.75 -27.16
CA LYS A 724 -11.90 -1.32 -27.52
C LYS A 724 -13.28 -0.68 -27.63
N ASN A 725 -14.26 -1.48 -28.07
CA ASN A 725 -15.63 -1.05 -28.29
C ASN A 725 -16.52 -1.36 -27.07
N VAL A 726 -17.56 -0.56 -26.87
CA VAL A 726 -18.32 -0.51 -25.62
C VAL A 726 -19.65 -1.24 -25.77
N ASP A 727 -19.87 -2.21 -24.87
CA ASP A 727 -21.20 -2.56 -24.42
C ASP A 727 -21.52 -1.65 -23.22
N GLN A 728 -22.53 -0.78 -23.35
CA GLN A 728 -22.89 0.21 -22.32
C GLN A 728 -23.10 -0.44 -20.94
N ALA A 729 -23.62 -1.67 -20.91
CA ALA A 729 -23.82 -2.41 -19.68
C ALA A 729 -22.52 -2.78 -18.95
N LYS A 730 -21.36 -2.74 -19.63
CA LYS A 730 -20.04 -3.03 -19.06
C LYS A 730 -19.31 -1.81 -18.52
N LEU A 731 -19.77 -0.58 -18.80
CA LEU A 731 -19.07 0.63 -18.33
C LEU A 731 -18.95 0.67 -16.80
N ILE A 732 -20.00 0.26 -16.08
CA ILE A 732 -19.95 0.16 -14.62
C ILE A 732 -18.93 -0.89 -14.14
N VAL A 733 -18.72 -1.96 -14.89
CA VAL A 733 -17.72 -2.97 -14.56
C VAL A 733 -16.32 -2.40 -14.71
N PHE A 734 -16.05 -1.69 -15.81
CA PHE A 734 -14.75 -1.04 -16.01
C PHE A 734 -14.48 0.02 -14.94
N TRP A 735 -15.50 0.77 -14.52
CA TRP A 735 -15.41 1.69 -13.37
C TRP A 735 -14.99 0.97 -12.09
N GLU A 736 -15.73 -0.07 -11.69
CA GLU A 736 -15.47 -0.84 -10.47
C GLU A 736 -14.08 -1.47 -10.47
N GLU A 737 -13.59 -1.90 -11.63
CA GLU A 737 -12.26 -2.49 -11.75
C GLU A 737 -11.13 -1.45 -11.64
N ASN A 738 -11.36 -0.21 -12.09
CA ASN A 738 -10.29 0.79 -12.23
C ASN A 738 -10.31 1.89 -11.16
N LYS A 739 -11.42 2.14 -10.45
CA LYS A 739 -11.51 3.27 -9.50
C LYS A 739 -10.39 3.28 -8.46
N TYR A 740 -10.16 2.15 -7.79
CA TYR A 740 -9.09 2.05 -6.79
C TYR A 740 -7.68 2.21 -7.40
N SER A 741 -7.47 1.76 -8.64
CA SER A 741 -6.21 1.93 -9.35
C SER A 741 -5.93 3.39 -9.69
N LEU A 742 -6.95 4.17 -10.07
CA LEU A 742 -6.82 5.60 -10.31
C LEU A 742 -6.38 6.34 -9.04
N PHE A 743 -7.06 6.10 -7.90
CA PHE A 743 -6.65 6.65 -6.61
C PHE A 743 -5.23 6.22 -6.22
N SER A 744 -4.91 4.94 -6.38
CA SER A 744 -3.58 4.41 -6.03
C SER A 744 -2.47 5.07 -6.85
N PHE A 745 -2.71 5.24 -8.15
CA PHE A 745 -1.77 5.82 -9.08
C PHE A 745 -1.56 7.32 -8.85
N ILE A 746 -2.63 8.13 -8.83
CA ILE A 746 -2.54 9.58 -8.57
C ILE A 746 -1.81 9.83 -7.24
N GLY A 747 -2.13 9.02 -6.24
CA GLY A 747 -1.49 9.05 -4.93
C GLY A 747 0.02 8.88 -4.92
N GLN A 748 0.63 8.26 -5.95
CA GLN A 748 2.09 8.14 -6.04
C GLN A 748 2.80 9.48 -6.26
N ALA A 749 2.09 10.53 -6.70
CA ALA A 749 2.59 11.89 -6.81
C ALA A 749 3.14 12.44 -5.47
N HIS A 750 2.68 11.87 -4.35
CA HIS A 750 3.07 12.26 -3.00
C HIS A 750 4.27 11.50 -2.43
N LYS A 751 4.99 10.71 -3.23
CA LYS A 751 6.16 9.92 -2.80
C LYS A 751 7.48 10.51 -3.30
N GLY A 752 8.60 10.02 -2.75
CA GLY A 752 9.94 10.42 -3.14
C GLY A 752 10.44 11.60 -2.31
N ILE A 753 10.85 12.68 -2.98
CA ILE A 753 11.27 13.94 -2.34
C ILE A 753 10.53 15.13 -2.96
N LYS A 754 10.29 16.17 -2.18
CA LYS A 754 9.81 17.46 -2.66
C LYS A 754 10.44 18.61 -1.90
N GLY A 755 10.34 19.83 -2.38
CA GLY A 755 10.80 20.98 -1.62
C GLY A 755 10.93 22.22 -2.46
N VAL A 756 11.64 23.21 -1.92
CA VAL A 756 11.76 24.55 -2.52
C VAL A 756 13.21 24.99 -2.56
N VAL A 757 13.63 25.55 -3.69
CA VAL A 757 14.93 26.16 -3.91
C VAL A 757 14.80 27.68 -3.90
N ARG A 758 15.61 28.35 -3.08
CA ARG A 758 15.57 29.80 -2.85
C ARG A 758 16.96 30.40 -2.91
N ASP A 759 17.02 31.69 -3.19
CA ASP A 759 18.23 32.48 -3.02
C ASP A 759 18.52 32.62 -1.52
N GLN A 760 19.75 32.32 -1.11
CA GLN A 760 20.15 32.33 0.30
C GLN A 760 19.97 33.69 0.98
N VAL A 761 20.09 34.79 0.22
CA VAL A 761 20.07 36.16 0.73
C VAL A 761 18.69 36.79 0.59
N THR A 762 18.14 36.81 -0.62
CA THR A 762 16.83 37.45 -0.86
C THR A 762 15.66 36.58 -0.38
N LYS A 763 15.90 35.28 -0.17
CA LYS A 763 14.88 34.26 0.12
C LYS A 763 13.82 34.10 -0.98
N LEU A 764 13.99 34.76 -2.12
CA LEU A 764 13.14 34.60 -3.29
C LEU A 764 13.34 33.23 -3.91
N ALA A 765 12.27 32.70 -4.50
CA ALA A 765 12.28 31.43 -5.21
C ALA A 765 13.23 31.45 -6.41
N ILE A 766 13.93 30.34 -6.63
CA ILE A 766 14.76 30.14 -7.82
C ILE A 766 14.03 29.18 -8.76
N GLN A 767 13.45 29.73 -9.82
CA GLN A 767 12.88 28.96 -10.92
C GLN A 767 14.00 28.36 -11.80
N ASN A 768 13.74 27.22 -12.44
CA ASN A 768 14.67 26.53 -13.33
C ASN A 768 16.00 26.11 -12.67
N ALA A 769 16.03 25.96 -11.35
CA ALA A 769 17.13 25.25 -10.70
C ALA A 769 17.05 23.77 -11.09
N THR A 770 18.20 23.15 -11.35
CA THR A 770 18.30 21.74 -11.74
C THR A 770 18.56 20.89 -10.52
N ILE A 771 17.67 19.92 -10.30
CA ILE A 771 17.78 18.89 -9.29
C ILE A 771 18.31 17.61 -9.95
N GLN A 772 19.43 17.12 -9.45
CA GLN A 772 20.08 15.90 -9.91
C GLN A 772 20.25 14.91 -8.75
N ILE A 773 19.95 13.64 -9.02
CA ILE A 773 20.32 12.52 -8.15
C ILE A 773 21.60 11.92 -8.71
N GLU A 774 22.65 11.77 -7.90
CA GLU A 774 23.98 11.42 -8.40
C GLU A 774 24.01 10.11 -9.21
N ASP A 775 23.23 9.10 -8.79
CA ASP A 775 23.18 7.78 -9.43
C ASP A 775 22.07 7.63 -10.48
N ILE A 776 21.19 8.63 -10.65
CA ILE A 776 20.09 8.58 -11.63
C ILE A 776 20.33 9.68 -12.68
N PRO A 777 20.78 9.31 -13.90
CA PRO A 777 21.13 10.28 -14.95
C PRO A 777 19.91 10.89 -15.66
N HIS A 778 18.93 11.36 -14.88
CA HIS A 778 17.79 12.13 -15.33
C HIS A 778 17.48 13.21 -14.29
N ASN A 779 17.40 14.46 -14.74
CA ASN A 779 17.31 15.63 -13.88
C ASN A 779 15.88 16.19 -13.93
N VAL A 780 15.44 16.81 -12.84
CA VAL A 780 14.19 17.59 -12.81
C VAL A 780 14.48 19.05 -12.50
N THR A 781 13.52 19.92 -12.75
CA THR A 781 13.68 21.39 -12.60
C THR A 781 12.64 22.00 -11.67
N THR A 782 12.99 23.10 -11.00
CA THR A 782 12.03 23.86 -10.19
C THR A 782 11.07 24.70 -11.03
N TYR A 783 9.83 24.83 -10.55
CA TYR A 783 8.82 25.69 -11.17
C TYR A 783 8.83 27.13 -10.60
N ARG A 784 7.77 27.90 -10.85
CA ARG A 784 7.70 29.35 -10.59
C ARG A 784 7.89 29.75 -9.12
N TYR A 785 7.56 28.87 -8.17
CA TYR A 785 7.77 29.10 -6.73
C TYR A 785 9.06 28.47 -6.21
N GLY A 786 9.94 28.03 -7.10
CA GLY A 786 11.16 27.32 -6.76
C GLY A 786 10.89 25.91 -6.23
N ASP A 787 9.63 25.48 -6.27
CA ASP A 787 9.17 24.18 -5.87
C ASP A 787 9.55 23.09 -6.87
N TYR A 788 9.84 21.91 -6.37
CA TYR A 788 10.14 20.73 -7.16
C TYR A 788 9.62 19.47 -6.47
N TRP A 789 9.43 18.43 -7.29
CA TRP A 789 9.11 17.08 -6.86
C TRP A 789 10.00 16.11 -7.62
N ARG A 790 10.36 15.03 -6.96
CA ARG A 790 11.14 13.95 -7.55
C ARG A 790 10.67 12.64 -6.94
N ILE A 791 9.82 11.94 -7.68
CA ILE A 791 9.32 10.62 -7.30
C ILE A 791 10.50 9.65 -7.34
N LEU A 792 10.71 8.93 -6.24
CA LEU A 792 11.82 7.99 -6.05
C LEU A 792 11.31 6.77 -5.29
N THR A 793 11.94 5.64 -5.52
CA THR A 793 11.77 4.46 -4.67
C THR A 793 12.36 4.70 -3.26
N PRO A 794 11.93 3.93 -2.24
CA PRO A 794 12.52 4.02 -0.91
C PRO A 794 14.02 3.70 -0.95
N GLY A 795 14.85 4.56 -0.37
CA GLY A 795 16.30 4.46 -0.51
C GLY A 795 17.06 5.64 0.08
N HIS A 796 18.39 5.63 -0.10
CA HIS A 796 19.26 6.75 0.25
C HIS A 796 19.86 7.33 -1.02
N TYR A 797 19.76 8.63 -1.19
CA TYR A 797 20.18 9.33 -2.40
C TYR A 797 21.09 10.51 -2.06
N TYR A 798 22.03 10.78 -2.97
CA TYR A 798 22.78 12.04 -2.97
C TYR A 798 22.13 12.98 -3.98
N LEU A 799 21.62 14.09 -3.46
CA LEU A 799 20.89 15.11 -4.18
C LEU A 799 21.82 16.30 -4.40
N SER A 800 21.90 16.78 -5.64
CA SER A 800 22.65 17.97 -6.02
C SER A 800 21.71 18.97 -6.67
N VAL A 801 21.73 20.22 -6.21
CA VAL A 801 20.96 21.32 -6.78
C VAL A 801 21.90 22.36 -7.36
N SER A 802 21.69 22.71 -8.62
CA SER A 802 22.54 23.63 -9.36
C SER A 802 21.72 24.65 -10.14
N HIS A 803 22.26 25.85 -10.29
CA HIS A 803 21.70 26.91 -11.13
C HIS A 803 22.85 27.80 -11.61
N PRO A 804 22.89 28.28 -12.87
CA PRO A 804 24.05 28.99 -13.43
C PRO A 804 24.56 30.21 -12.63
N LYS A 805 23.68 30.81 -11.83
CA LYS A 805 23.95 32.01 -11.00
C LYS A 805 24.34 31.70 -9.55
N TYR A 806 24.34 30.43 -9.13
CA TYR A 806 24.50 30.04 -7.74
C TYR A 806 25.49 28.88 -7.56
N GLU A 807 26.12 28.82 -6.39
CA GLU A 807 26.96 27.71 -5.97
C GLU A 807 26.10 26.45 -5.84
N THR A 808 26.61 25.32 -6.35
CA THR A 808 25.93 24.02 -6.26
C THR A 808 25.86 23.54 -4.82
N ALA A 809 24.67 23.15 -4.37
CA ALA A 809 24.47 22.53 -3.06
C ALA A 809 24.29 21.02 -3.21
N LYS A 810 24.77 20.25 -2.23
CA LYS A 810 24.60 18.79 -2.17
C LYS A 810 24.09 18.37 -0.80
N VAL A 811 23.19 17.40 -0.75
CA VAL A 811 22.65 16.83 0.48
C VAL A 811 22.37 15.34 0.31
N LYS A 812 22.58 14.57 1.36
CA LYS A 812 22.15 13.17 1.42
C LYS A 812 20.73 13.12 1.98
N VAL A 813 19.83 12.44 1.29
CA VAL A 813 18.41 12.31 1.68
C VAL A 813 18.02 10.84 1.80
N LYS A 814 17.17 10.54 2.80
CA LYS A 814 16.51 9.23 2.95
C LYS A 814 15.06 9.36 2.47
N VAL A 815 14.67 8.51 1.53
CA VAL A 815 13.31 8.38 1.02
C VAL A 815 12.67 7.18 1.71
N GLY A 816 11.54 7.41 2.39
CA GLY A 816 10.77 6.39 3.08
C GLY A 816 9.68 5.75 2.21
N GLN A 817 8.84 4.90 2.83
CA GLN A 817 7.62 4.36 2.19
C GLN A 817 6.39 5.27 2.35
N GLY A 818 6.48 6.29 3.21
CA GLY A 818 5.44 7.29 3.48
C GLY A 818 5.46 8.45 2.48
N SER A 819 4.98 9.62 2.91
CA SER A 819 4.96 10.81 2.07
C SER A 819 6.36 11.31 1.70
N ALA A 820 6.42 12.16 0.66
CA ALA A 820 7.66 12.67 0.11
C ALA A 820 8.48 13.44 1.15
N THR A 821 9.75 13.09 1.28
CA THR A 821 10.68 13.78 2.19
C THR A 821 10.86 15.22 1.72
N VAL A 822 10.56 16.18 2.59
CA VAL A 822 10.72 17.61 2.28
C VAL A 822 12.19 18.01 2.40
N VAL A 823 12.77 18.51 1.31
CA VAL A 823 14.17 18.98 1.24
C VAL A 823 14.23 20.35 0.59
N ASN A 824 14.53 21.38 1.38
CA ASN A 824 14.64 22.75 0.89
C ASN A 824 16.11 23.15 0.68
N PHE A 825 16.36 24.06 -0.25
CA PHE A 825 17.69 24.57 -0.55
C PHE A 825 17.71 26.10 -0.56
N ASP A 826 18.69 26.67 0.13
CA ASP A 826 19.04 28.08 0.04
C ASP A 826 20.39 28.20 -0.68
N LEU A 827 20.37 28.53 -1.97
CA LEU A 827 21.57 28.59 -2.81
C LEU A 827 22.29 29.93 -2.71
N LYS A 828 23.61 29.90 -2.63
CA LYS A 828 24.46 31.09 -2.53
C LYS A 828 24.81 31.66 -3.91
N PRO A 829 24.56 32.96 -4.20
CA PRO A 829 24.91 33.54 -5.50
C PRO A 829 26.43 33.53 -5.79
N ILE A 830 26.81 33.22 -7.02
CA ILE A 830 28.20 33.26 -7.49
C ILE A 830 28.61 34.70 -7.81
N GLY A 831 29.79 35.13 -7.34
CA GLY A 831 30.43 36.37 -7.78
C GLY A 831 29.94 37.66 -7.09
N ILE A 832 29.06 37.56 -6.10
CA ILE A 832 28.64 38.71 -5.28
C ILE A 832 29.46 38.74 -3.99
N ASN A 833 30.39 39.69 -3.88
CA ASN A 833 31.09 39.96 -2.62
C ASN A 833 30.17 40.82 -1.73
N TYR A 834 29.38 40.15 -0.89
CA TYR A 834 28.44 40.80 0.02
C TYR A 834 29.12 41.78 0.97
N ASP A 835 30.35 41.51 1.42
CA ASP A 835 31.08 42.45 2.26
C ASP A 835 31.35 43.77 1.53
N LYS A 836 31.59 43.73 0.20
CA LYS A 836 31.78 44.94 -0.59
C LYS A 836 30.49 45.75 -0.74
N ILE A 837 29.36 45.08 -1.04
CA ILE A 837 28.06 45.75 -1.22
C ILE A 837 27.53 46.28 0.11
N VAL A 838 27.62 45.49 1.17
CA VAL A 838 27.22 45.92 2.52
C VAL A 838 28.09 47.09 2.98
N ASN A 839 29.41 47.08 2.73
CA ASN A 839 30.27 48.22 3.03
C ASN A 839 29.93 49.45 2.18
N GLU A 840 29.62 49.31 0.89
CA GLU A 840 29.18 50.44 0.04
C GLU A 840 27.82 51.00 0.51
N VAL A 841 26.86 50.14 0.86
CA VAL A 841 25.55 50.55 1.40
C VAL A 841 25.68 51.20 2.78
N ILE A 842 26.51 50.67 3.68
CA ILE A 842 26.84 51.29 4.97
C ILE A 842 27.52 52.65 4.75
N THR A 843 28.38 52.78 3.74
CA THR A 843 29.02 54.06 3.37
C THR A 843 27.98 55.07 2.85
N VAL A 844 26.99 54.64 2.06
CA VAL A 844 25.90 55.49 1.57
C VAL A 844 24.90 55.86 2.69
N ILE A 845 24.59 54.95 3.60
CA ILE A 845 23.70 55.20 4.74
C ILE A 845 24.38 56.14 5.75
N SER A 846 25.67 55.94 6.02
CA SER A 846 26.44 56.82 6.92
C SER A 846 26.57 58.23 6.35
N THR A 847 26.89 58.39 5.05
CA THR A 847 26.97 59.71 4.40
C THR A 847 25.63 60.45 4.37
N ASN A 848 24.51 59.74 4.14
CA ASN A 848 23.17 60.34 4.24
C ASN A 848 22.76 60.69 5.68
N SER A 849 23.12 59.85 6.67
CA SER A 849 22.81 60.11 8.08
C SER A 849 23.49 61.39 8.60
N TYR A 850 24.72 61.69 8.16
CA TYR A 850 25.39 62.96 8.48
C TYR A 850 24.71 64.17 7.82
N ALA A 851 24.18 64.03 6.59
CA ALA A 851 23.43 65.10 5.92
C ALA A 851 22.09 65.41 6.63
N TYR A 852 21.39 64.39 7.13
CA TYR A 852 20.17 64.57 7.93
C TYR A 852 20.44 65.17 9.32
N LEU A 853 21.60 64.85 9.93
CA LEU A 853 21.99 65.48 11.20
C LEU A 853 22.33 66.97 11.04
N ILE A 854 23.03 67.35 9.97
CA ILE A 854 23.39 68.74 9.68
C ILE A 854 22.14 69.57 9.34
N THR A 855 21.23 69.03 8.54
CA THR A 855 19.94 69.70 8.23
C THR A 855 19.06 69.83 9.47
N GLY A 856 18.98 68.80 10.32
CA GLY A 856 18.27 68.84 11.60
C GLY A 856 18.85 69.88 12.58
N LEU A 857 20.17 69.95 12.73
CA LEU A 857 20.83 70.97 13.57
C LEU A 857 20.62 72.38 13.04
N SER A 858 20.63 72.56 11.71
CA SER A 858 20.35 73.86 11.07
C SER A 858 18.91 74.31 11.33
N ILE A 859 17.95 73.39 11.26
CA ILE A 859 16.53 73.66 11.55
C ILE A 859 16.33 74.00 13.04
N ILE A 860 16.99 73.28 13.96
CA ILE A 860 16.92 73.58 15.40
C ILE A 860 17.50 74.97 15.71
N ILE A 861 18.61 75.35 15.08
CA ILE A 861 19.19 76.70 15.23
C ILE A 861 18.22 77.77 14.72
N ILE A 862 17.57 77.54 13.57
CA ILE A 862 16.56 78.46 13.03
C ILE A 862 15.36 78.56 13.98
N ILE A 863 14.87 77.44 14.52
CA ILE A 863 13.77 77.40 15.50
C ILE A 863 14.17 78.15 16.78
N LEU A 864 15.39 77.98 17.28
CA LEU A 864 15.88 78.70 18.47
C LEU A 864 16.00 80.22 18.22
N ILE A 865 16.41 80.63 17.01
CA ILE A 865 16.40 82.04 16.60
C ILE A 865 14.98 82.58 16.54
N ILE A 866 14.04 81.83 15.96
CA ILE A 866 12.62 82.22 15.90
C ILE A 866 12.03 82.31 17.31
N ILE A 867 12.27 81.33 18.19
CA ILE A 867 11.84 81.35 19.59
C ILE A 867 12.44 82.54 20.33
N SER A 868 13.72 82.85 20.12
CA SER A 868 14.36 84.04 20.71
C SER A 868 13.71 85.36 20.24
N LEU A 869 13.35 85.44 18.96
CA LEU A 869 12.62 86.59 18.40
C LEU A 869 11.18 86.68 18.94
N VAL A 870 10.50 85.55 19.10
CA VAL A 870 9.13 85.46 19.65
C VAL A 870 9.12 85.80 21.15
N VAL A 871 10.09 85.32 21.93
CA VAL A 871 10.22 85.66 23.37
C VAL A 871 10.56 87.14 23.55
N LYS A 872 11.35 87.75 22.65
CA LYS A 872 11.53 89.21 22.60
C LYS A 872 10.23 89.96 22.29
N SER A 873 9.36 89.41 21.45
CA SER A 873 8.04 89.98 21.13
C SER A 873 7.06 89.86 22.31
N PHE A 874 7.05 88.73 23.04
CA PHE A 874 6.12 88.48 24.15
C PHE A 874 6.48 89.15 25.48
N LYS A 875 7.70 89.67 25.64
CA LYS A 875 8.01 90.60 26.76
C LYS A 875 7.36 91.98 26.61
N SER A 876 6.71 92.26 25.48
CA SER A 876 6.12 93.58 25.19
C SER A 876 4.63 93.72 25.52
N ASN A 877 3.85 92.66 25.72
CA ASN A 877 2.42 92.82 26.01
C ASN A 877 1.83 91.80 26.99
N SER A 878 1.10 92.33 27.96
CA SER A 878 0.65 91.71 29.20
C SER A 878 -0.82 91.26 29.19
N ARG A 879 -1.08 90.23 30.03
CA ARG A 879 -2.35 89.88 30.75
C ARG A 879 -3.55 89.37 29.94
N ILE A 880 -3.91 88.10 30.16
CA ILE A 880 -5.32 87.65 30.32
C ILE A 880 -5.37 86.53 31.39
N THR A 881 -6.40 86.52 32.24
CA THR A 881 -6.58 85.68 33.45
C THR A 881 -7.86 84.84 33.41
N LEU A 882 -7.75 83.58 33.87
CA LEU A 882 -8.67 82.72 34.69
C LEU A 882 -10.02 82.25 34.07
N PRO A 883 -10.72 81.18 34.58
CA PRO A 883 -10.65 80.50 35.90
C PRO A 883 -10.79 78.93 35.94
N ASN A 884 -10.80 78.41 37.20
CA ASN A 884 -10.75 77.02 37.71
C ASN A 884 -12.10 76.32 37.99
N ASN A 885 -12.01 74.98 38.26
CA ASN A 885 -12.86 74.09 39.11
C ASN A 885 -14.09 73.39 38.45
N LEU A 886 -14.55 72.16 38.76
CA LEU A 886 -14.32 71.15 39.84
C LEU A 886 -15.00 69.77 39.44
N TYR A 887 -14.32 68.63 39.70
CA TYR A 887 -14.80 67.31 40.26
C TYR A 887 -15.49 66.14 39.50
N THR A 888 -14.86 64.94 39.67
CA THR A 888 -15.33 63.53 39.90
C THR A 888 -16.15 62.75 38.86
N LYS A 889 -15.63 61.65 38.25
CA LYS A 889 -15.44 60.22 38.68
C LYS A 889 -16.70 59.33 38.51
N LEU A 890 -16.62 58.26 37.70
CA LEU A 890 -17.29 56.95 37.89
C LEU A 890 -16.74 55.89 36.90
N ASP A 891 -16.83 54.64 37.33
CA ASP A 891 -16.02 53.45 37.02
C ASP A 891 -16.79 52.40 36.17
N GLN A 892 -16.01 51.47 35.58
CA GLN A 892 -16.28 50.03 35.31
C GLN A 892 -17.32 49.49 34.29
N GLU A 893 -16.80 48.51 33.52
CA GLU A 893 -17.37 47.24 32.98
C GLU A 893 -18.61 47.26 32.06
N ASP A 894 -18.53 46.62 30.87
CA ASP A 894 -19.02 45.24 30.66
C ASP A 894 -18.85 44.73 29.20
N ASN A 895 -18.88 43.40 29.06
CA ASN A 895 -18.65 42.57 27.87
C ASN A 895 -19.81 42.55 26.83
N ARG A 896 -19.48 42.22 25.56
CA ARG A 896 -20.01 41.10 24.71
C ARG A 896 -20.26 41.44 23.22
N LYS A 897 -19.69 40.57 22.36
CA LYS A 897 -20.20 39.92 21.13
C LYS A 897 -21.25 40.61 20.23
N LEU A 898 -20.98 40.63 18.92
CA LEU A 898 -21.84 40.29 17.74
C LEU A 898 -21.06 40.68 16.46
N LEU A 899 -20.57 39.75 15.60
CA LEU A 899 -21.21 38.96 14.53
C LEU A 899 -21.70 39.77 13.30
N PHE A 900 -21.04 39.48 12.16
CA PHE A 900 -21.47 39.29 10.77
C PHE A 900 -22.05 40.39 9.86
N GLU A 901 -21.61 40.27 8.58
CA GLU A 901 -22.25 40.63 7.28
C GLU A 901 -22.30 42.14 6.91
N ASP A 902 -22.08 42.60 5.68
CA ASP A 902 -21.80 41.98 4.36
C ASP A 902 -21.33 43.07 3.37
N ASP A 903 -20.73 42.60 2.27
CA ASP A 903 -20.72 43.12 0.88
C ASP A 903 -20.22 44.55 0.53
N GLU A 904 -19.20 44.62 -0.34
CA GLU A 904 -19.40 44.91 -1.77
C GLU A 904 -18.07 44.92 -2.57
N GLU A 905 -18.09 44.18 -3.68
CA GLU A 905 -17.41 44.32 -4.97
C GLU A 905 -16.14 45.19 -5.11
N PHE A 906 -15.06 44.58 -5.60
CA PHE A 906 -14.09 45.26 -6.46
C PHE A 906 -13.66 44.39 -7.65
N ASP A 907 -14.13 44.81 -8.81
CA ASP A 907 -13.58 44.58 -10.15
C ASP A 907 -12.21 45.27 -10.27
N THR A 908 -11.16 44.54 -10.65
CA THR A 908 -10.00 45.11 -11.35
C THR A 908 -9.24 44.05 -12.15
N ASP A 909 -9.37 44.16 -13.47
CA ASP A 909 -8.34 43.84 -14.45
C ASP A 909 -7.02 44.61 -14.19
N ASP A 910 -5.91 43.95 -14.54
CA ASP A 910 -4.69 44.54 -15.09
C ASP A 910 -3.92 45.63 -14.29
N LYS A 911 -2.81 45.21 -13.67
CA LYS A 911 -1.42 45.53 -14.10
C LYS A 911 -0.41 45.46 -12.97
N LEU A 912 0.75 44.89 -13.31
CA LEU A 912 2.11 45.23 -12.88
C LEU A 912 2.33 45.62 -11.41
N PHE A 913 3.23 44.93 -10.72
CA PHE A 913 4.43 45.47 -10.06
C PHE A 913 5.10 44.29 -9.33
N ILE A 914 6.23 43.76 -9.79
CA ILE A 914 7.58 44.17 -9.38
C ILE A 914 7.58 44.84 -7.99
N ARG A 915 7.79 44.04 -6.95
CA ARG A 915 8.88 44.25 -6.00
C ARG A 915 9.17 43.00 -5.19
#